data_AF-A0A4W6EI04-F1
#
_entry.id   AF-A0A4W6EI04-F1
#
_cell.length_a   1.000
_cell.length_b   1.000
_cell.length_c   1.000
_cell.angle_alpha   90.00
_cell.angle_beta   90.00
_cell.angle_gamma   90.00
#
_symmetry.space_group_name_H-M   'P 1'
#
loop_
_entity.id
_entity.type
_entity.pdbx_description
1 polymer ?
#
loop_
_entity_poly.entity_id
_entity_poly.type
_entity_poly.pdbx_seq_one_letter_code
_entity_poly.pdbx_strand_id
1 'polypeptide(L)'
;MSPLTPLPFPLPAPGQSYHSLEGRLKLVIQPQSQRLNVGETLQLECGAVGRPIPRYQWHRNGVPILNATKRRLMIPDVMQDHHGRYRCEISSSTERMWSNEVDIVIAPRISVQISGAMECSEDDVYAIGGGSSEFFLNSIPDQLYATDKVALLIGNLSYQNHPQLKAPMVDVYDLTNLLRQLNFKVVSLLDLTESEMRNAVDEFLLLLHKGVYGLLYYAGHGYENYGNSFMVPVDAPNPYRSANCLCVQSILKLMQEKETGLNVFLLDMCRKRNIHDDSTPNIVLRVTANIVFGYATCQDAEAFELSSSGFTNGVFVKFLKKRLLDDEKITVVLDRVAEDMGQFDATKGKQALEIRSSLSEKRALTDPILPSECADLDHAHSRQWAKAHELPESMSLNFDCGAQIKLGFAAEFSNVLVIYTHIIKKPEDMSFCQAHVTDFSQDLDVDPKEMNRETPEETGIYLLSSSLPQHCLYTRLSSLQKLREELVFTVCLQGTFPAMDDDPVHWTKSINIGKPLIARLDLHRAMRRNSCLQTCLMPHSPSHSPCHSPGPEHRLQLHHALHQAQDYSRLSPQHHYLDVYERLQGAVGGCGDSCYENLSQCRNEPMYDSAGGLSSSPGRLSIPIEASDDINELHTVFINSLQLQQQ
;
A
#
# COMPACT_ATOMS: atom_id res chain seq x y z
N MET A 1 48.76 19.76 -9.95
CA MET A 1 48.51 20.53 -11.19
C MET A 1 49.13 19.77 -12.35
N SER A 2 48.30 19.23 -13.25
CA SER A 2 48.61 18.88 -14.65
C SER A 2 47.27 18.64 -15.36
N PRO A 3 47.03 19.15 -16.59
CA PRO A 3 45.77 18.92 -17.29
C PRO A 3 45.77 17.57 -18.00
N LEU A 4 44.67 16.81 -17.90
CA LEU A 4 44.42 15.64 -18.75
C LEU A 4 43.62 16.08 -19.98
N THR A 5 44.20 15.89 -21.15
CA THR A 5 43.56 16.15 -22.44
C THR A 5 42.50 15.10 -22.77
N PRO A 6 41.32 15.47 -23.30
CA PRO A 6 40.35 14.50 -23.80
C PRO A 6 40.87 13.77 -25.06
N LEU A 7 40.49 12.50 -25.20
CA LEU A 7 40.83 11.66 -26.36
C LEU A 7 40.01 12.08 -27.60
N PRO A 8 40.55 11.93 -28.82
CA PRO A 8 39.83 12.23 -30.05
C PRO A 8 38.78 11.15 -30.38
N PHE A 9 37.63 11.58 -30.87
CA PHE A 9 36.62 10.68 -31.47
C PHE A 9 37.14 10.07 -32.79
N PRO A 10 36.76 8.82 -33.12
CA PRO A 10 37.16 8.18 -34.38
C PRO A 10 36.49 8.87 -35.58
N LEU A 11 37.28 9.14 -36.62
CA LEU A 11 36.79 9.64 -37.91
C LEU A 11 36.14 8.50 -38.72
N PRO A 12 34.96 8.71 -39.35
CA PRO A 12 34.40 7.76 -40.30
C PRO A 12 35.21 7.74 -41.61
N ALA A 13 35.21 6.60 -42.30
CA ALA A 13 36.01 6.40 -43.51
C ALA A 13 35.50 7.23 -44.72
N PRO A 14 36.40 7.71 -45.60
CA PRO A 14 36.03 8.52 -46.76
C PRO A 14 35.43 7.65 -47.87
N GLY A 15 34.11 7.50 -47.92
CA GLY A 15 33.49 6.58 -48.89
C GLY A 15 31.97 6.63 -49.08
N GLN A 16 31.25 7.65 -48.59
CA GLN A 16 29.81 7.80 -48.90
C GLN A 16 29.49 9.21 -49.41
N SER A 17 28.88 9.28 -50.59
CA SER A 17 28.50 10.50 -51.27
C SER A 17 27.19 11.06 -50.71
N TYR A 18 27.23 12.29 -50.17
CA TYR A 18 26.04 13.02 -49.73
C TYR A 18 25.21 13.56 -50.92
N HIS A 19 24.68 12.65 -51.73
CA HIS A 19 23.59 12.96 -52.66
C HIS A 19 22.24 12.75 -51.96
N SER A 20 21.87 13.70 -51.09
CA SER A 20 20.47 13.98 -50.79
C SER A 20 20.15 15.35 -51.38
N LEU A 21 19.39 15.37 -52.48
CA LEU A 21 19.03 16.56 -53.23
C LEU A 21 17.58 16.97 -52.96
N GLU A 22 17.14 16.84 -51.71
CA GLU A 22 15.91 17.46 -51.20
C GLU A 22 16.27 18.73 -50.42
N GLY A 23 16.00 19.91 -50.98
CA GLY A 23 16.18 21.21 -50.31
C GLY A 23 15.15 21.52 -49.22
N ARG A 24 14.37 20.52 -48.81
CA ARG A 24 13.15 20.64 -47.99
C ARG A 24 13.47 21.00 -46.54
N LEU A 25 12.49 21.60 -45.88
CA LEU A 25 12.58 22.01 -44.50
C LEU A 25 12.50 20.79 -43.57
N LYS A 26 13.59 20.48 -42.87
CA LYS A 26 13.65 19.41 -41.86
C LYS A 26 14.09 19.95 -40.52
N LEU A 27 13.31 19.70 -39.48
CA LEU A 27 13.66 20.01 -38.10
C LEU A 27 14.66 18.96 -37.54
N VAL A 28 15.66 19.42 -36.79
CA VAL A 28 16.82 18.63 -36.32
C VAL A 28 17.06 18.81 -34.83
N ILE A 29 16.77 19.99 -34.28
CA ILE A 29 16.78 20.28 -32.84
C ILE A 29 15.39 20.75 -32.43
N GLN A 30 14.78 20.05 -31.49
CA GLN A 30 13.54 20.42 -30.82
C GLN A 30 13.85 21.14 -29.50
N PRO A 31 13.06 22.14 -29.08
CA PRO A 31 13.09 22.65 -27.72
C PRO A 31 12.74 21.57 -26.69
N GLN A 32 13.14 21.82 -25.44
CA GLN A 32 12.86 20.98 -24.28
C GLN A 32 12.18 21.83 -23.20
N SER A 33 11.22 21.23 -22.47
CA SER A 33 10.60 21.84 -21.29
C SER A 33 11.66 22.12 -20.21
N GLN A 34 11.52 23.23 -19.48
CA GLN A 34 12.47 23.64 -18.44
C GLN A 34 11.72 24.11 -17.20
N ARG A 35 12.25 23.78 -16.03
CA ARG A 35 11.85 24.35 -14.75
C ARG A 35 12.95 25.30 -14.28
N LEU A 36 12.60 26.54 -14.00
CA LEU A 36 13.51 27.64 -13.67
C LEU A 36 13.00 28.39 -12.44
N ASN A 37 13.88 29.02 -11.69
CA ASN A 37 13.52 29.92 -10.61
C ASN A 37 13.39 31.38 -11.10
N VAL A 38 12.60 32.20 -10.42
CA VAL A 38 12.52 33.64 -10.70
C VAL A 38 13.90 34.29 -10.62
N GLY A 39 14.30 35.00 -11.67
CA GLY A 39 15.63 35.58 -11.81
C GLY A 39 16.71 34.66 -12.40
N GLU A 40 16.35 33.50 -12.96
CA GLU A 40 17.24 32.70 -13.82
C GLU A 40 17.09 33.08 -15.30
N THR A 41 17.89 32.48 -16.19
CA THR A 41 17.83 32.74 -17.64
C THR A 41 17.22 31.56 -18.38
N LEU A 42 16.05 31.76 -19.01
CA LEU A 42 15.48 30.80 -19.95
C LEU A 42 16.31 30.75 -21.22
N GLN A 43 16.66 29.55 -21.68
CA GLN A 43 17.28 29.33 -22.98
C GLN A 43 16.59 28.18 -23.73
N LEU A 44 15.76 28.54 -24.72
CA LEU A 44 15.17 27.57 -25.65
C LEU A 44 15.92 27.57 -26.98
N GLU A 45 16.03 26.40 -27.59
CA GLU A 45 16.68 26.21 -28.89
C GLU A 45 15.80 25.37 -29.83
N CYS A 46 15.71 25.81 -31.09
CA CYS A 46 15.02 25.15 -32.19
C CYS A 46 15.93 25.26 -33.42
N GLY A 47 16.17 24.15 -34.13
CA GLY A 47 17.15 24.10 -35.20
C GLY A 47 16.68 23.26 -36.38
N ALA A 48 16.54 23.89 -37.54
CA ALA A 48 16.14 23.25 -38.79
C ALA A 48 17.19 23.44 -39.89
N VAL A 49 17.18 22.52 -40.85
CA VAL A 49 17.94 22.59 -42.10
C VAL A 49 16.98 22.71 -43.29
N GLY A 50 17.42 23.38 -44.35
CA GLY A 50 16.65 23.61 -45.57
C GLY A 50 17.40 24.52 -46.54
N ARG A 51 16.91 24.63 -47.79
CA ARG A 51 17.40 25.56 -48.80
C ARG A 51 16.19 26.24 -49.49
N PRO A 52 15.97 27.56 -49.34
CA PRO A 52 16.80 28.56 -48.65
C PRO A 52 16.88 28.37 -47.11
N ILE A 53 17.75 29.16 -46.48
CA ILE A 53 18.03 29.10 -45.04
C ILE A 53 16.73 29.35 -44.25
N PRO A 54 16.33 28.47 -43.31
CA PRO A 54 15.10 28.62 -42.54
C PRO A 54 15.07 29.88 -41.66
N ARG A 55 13.90 30.50 -41.55
CA ARG A 55 13.59 31.58 -40.61
C ARG A 55 12.80 31.03 -39.42
N TYR A 56 12.95 31.65 -38.27
CA TYR A 56 12.33 31.23 -37.01
C TYR A 56 11.42 32.33 -36.47
N GLN A 57 10.38 31.96 -35.73
CA GLN A 57 9.56 32.87 -34.91
C GLN A 57 9.07 32.09 -33.67
N TRP A 58 9.39 32.55 -32.46
CA TRP A 58 8.90 31.92 -31.23
C TRP A 58 7.52 32.43 -30.83
N HIS A 59 6.72 31.57 -30.21
CA HIS A 59 5.39 31.87 -29.66
C HIS A 59 5.32 31.46 -28.19
N ARG A 60 4.65 32.26 -27.36
CA ARG A 60 4.28 31.97 -25.96
C ARG A 60 2.75 31.93 -25.87
N ASN A 61 2.19 30.81 -25.42
CA ASN A 61 0.74 30.57 -25.35
C ASN A 61 0.01 30.90 -26.68
N GLY A 62 0.64 30.54 -27.81
CA GLY A 62 0.16 30.81 -29.17
C GLY A 62 0.49 32.21 -29.73
N VAL A 63 0.78 33.20 -28.88
CA VAL A 63 1.08 34.59 -29.31
C VAL A 63 2.55 34.71 -29.73
N PRO A 64 2.88 35.32 -30.90
CA PRO A 64 4.28 35.50 -31.32
C PRO A 64 5.03 36.45 -30.38
N ILE A 65 6.21 36.03 -29.94
CA ILE A 65 7.10 36.83 -29.08
C ILE A 65 7.85 37.84 -29.96
N LEU A 66 7.72 39.13 -29.64
CA LEU A 66 8.33 40.21 -30.42
C LEU A 66 9.85 40.05 -30.53
N ASN A 67 10.38 40.21 -31.74
CA ASN A 67 11.81 40.07 -32.10
C ASN A 67 12.47 38.70 -31.83
N ALA A 68 11.71 37.68 -31.42
CA ALA A 68 12.21 36.34 -31.16
C ALA A 68 12.33 35.51 -32.47
N THR A 69 13.22 35.93 -33.37
CA THR A 69 13.36 35.38 -34.73
C THR A 69 14.63 34.54 -34.96
N LYS A 70 15.29 34.10 -33.87
CA LYS A 70 16.55 33.35 -33.88
C LYS A 70 16.34 31.89 -33.47
N ARG A 71 17.25 31.00 -33.89
CA ARG A 71 17.30 29.58 -33.46
C ARG A 71 17.30 29.40 -31.94
N ARG A 72 17.87 30.35 -31.20
CA ARG A 72 17.82 30.43 -29.73
C ARG A 72 16.98 31.61 -29.29
N LEU A 73 15.99 31.34 -28.45
CA LEU A 73 15.33 32.31 -27.59
C LEU A 73 16.06 32.33 -26.26
N MET A 74 16.46 33.52 -25.80
CA MET A 74 16.96 33.69 -24.43
C MET A 74 16.18 34.81 -23.76
N ILE A 75 15.78 34.58 -22.50
CA ILE A 75 15.12 35.57 -21.66
C ILE A 75 15.87 35.58 -20.33
N PRO A 76 16.67 36.62 -20.04
CA PRO A 76 17.30 36.79 -18.73
C PRO A 76 16.26 37.16 -17.67
N ASP A 77 16.61 36.95 -16.40
CA ASP A 77 15.87 37.40 -15.22
C ASP A 77 14.36 37.05 -15.26
N VAL A 78 14.05 35.77 -15.53
CA VAL A 78 12.67 35.34 -15.81
C VAL A 78 11.72 35.62 -14.64
N MET A 79 10.51 36.08 -14.97
CA MET A 79 9.43 36.41 -14.03
C MET A 79 8.21 35.51 -14.26
N GLN A 80 7.28 35.45 -13.30
CA GLN A 80 6.16 34.50 -13.33
C GLN A 80 5.25 34.61 -14.58
N ASP A 81 5.18 35.77 -15.24
CA ASP A 81 4.43 35.98 -16.49
C ASP A 81 5.06 35.25 -17.70
N HIS A 82 6.33 34.83 -17.58
CA HIS A 82 7.03 34.01 -18.56
C HIS A 82 6.70 32.52 -18.44
N HIS A 83 5.82 32.14 -17.50
CA HIS A 83 5.22 30.82 -17.44
C HIS A 83 4.37 30.52 -18.68
N GLY A 84 4.42 29.28 -19.16
CA GLY A 84 3.47 28.74 -20.14
C GLY A 84 4.11 27.92 -21.24
N ARG A 85 3.35 27.77 -22.34
CA ARG A 85 3.68 26.88 -23.46
C ARG A 85 4.39 27.63 -24.58
N TYR A 86 5.59 27.17 -24.91
CA TYR A 86 6.46 27.74 -25.93
C TYR A 86 6.57 26.81 -27.14
N ARG A 87 6.53 27.39 -28.35
CA ARG A 87 6.87 26.67 -29.59
C ARG A 87 7.46 27.62 -30.62
N CYS A 88 8.13 27.08 -31.63
CA CYS A 88 8.72 27.84 -32.72
C CYS A 88 8.00 27.52 -34.04
N GLU A 89 7.60 28.54 -34.79
CA GLU A 89 7.32 28.43 -36.23
C GLU A 89 8.65 28.51 -36.98
N ILE A 90 8.87 27.57 -37.89
CA ILE A 90 9.99 27.56 -38.81
C ILE A 90 9.46 27.70 -40.22
N SER A 91 9.98 28.66 -40.99
CA SER A 91 9.51 28.96 -42.35
C SER A 91 10.64 28.99 -43.37
N SER A 92 10.35 28.44 -44.55
CA SER A 92 11.08 28.59 -45.81
C SER A 92 10.22 29.39 -46.79
N SER A 93 10.71 29.63 -48.01
CA SER A 93 9.94 30.31 -49.07
C SER A 93 8.75 29.51 -49.59
N THR A 94 8.70 28.20 -49.34
CA THR A 94 7.71 27.25 -49.89
C THR A 94 7.06 26.33 -48.85
N GLU A 95 7.62 26.22 -47.65
CA GLU A 95 7.24 25.26 -46.62
C GLU A 95 7.23 25.93 -45.24
N ARG A 96 6.34 25.50 -44.34
CA ARG A 96 6.33 25.87 -42.92
C ARG A 96 6.24 24.63 -42.04
N MET A 97 6.84 24.69 -40.86
CA MET A 97 6.87 23.60 -39.88
C MET A 97 6.81 24.19 -38.48
N TRP A 98 6.29 23.43 -37.51
CA TRP A 98 6.30 23.81 -36.09
C TRP A 98 7.25 22.87 -35.33
N SER A 99 7.85 23.37 -34.24
CA SER A 99 8.44 22.51 -33.22
C SER A 99 7.38 21.76 -32.42
N ASN A 100 7.81 20.84 -31.56
CA ASN A 100 7.01 20.47 -30.39
C ASN A 100 6.66 21.73 -29.57
N GLU A 101 5.57 21.63 -28.82
CA GLU A 101 5.22 22.59 -27.77
C GLU A 101 5.87 22.12 -26.46
N VAL A 102 6.44 23.05 -25.69
CA VAL A 102 7.15 22.77 -24.44
C VAL A 102 6.68 23.67 -23.31
N ASP A 103 6.63 23.13 -22.10
CA ASP A 103 6.20 23.84 -20.90
C ASP A 103 7.40 24.48 -20.21
N ILE A 104 7.32 25.78 -19.96
CA ILE A 104 8.29 26.53 -19.16
C ILE A 104 7.64 26.82 -17.81
N VAL A 105 8.11 26.09 -16.79
CA VAL A 105 7.64 26.20 -15.41
C VAL A 105 8.55 27.14 -14.63
N ILE A 106 8.01 28.26 -14.14
CA ILE A 106 8.75 29.21 -13.32
C ILE A 106 8.31 29.07 -11.87
N ALA A 107 9.28 28.81 -10.99
CA ALA A 107 9.11 28.62 -9.56
C ALA A 107 9.57 29.87 -8.78
N PRO A 108 8.91 30.23 -7.66
CA PRO A 108 9.32 31.35 -6.84
C PRO A 108 10.68 31.09 -6.18
N ARG A 109 11.59 32.06 -6.24
CA ARG A 109 12.93 31.96 -5.66
C ARG A 109 12.88 32.30 -4.16
N ILE A 110 12.68 31.29 -3.32
CA ILE A 110 12.59 31.46 -1.86
C ILE A 110 13.99 31.65 -1.26
N SER A 111 14.39 32.90 -1.03
CA SER A 111 15.57 33.21 -0.20
C SER A 111 15.17 33.27 1.27
N VAL A 112 15.35 32.16 2.00
CA VAL A 112 15.12 32.11 3.45
C VAL A 112 16.18 32.95 4.17
N GLN A 113 15.82 34.17 4.57
CA GLN A 113 16.59 34.91 5.57
C GLN A 113 16.11 34.52 6.96
N ILE A 114 16.97 33.83 7.71
CA ILE A 114 16.71 33.50 9.11
C ILE A 114 16.97 34.76 9.94
N SER A 115 15.95 35.58 10.15
CA SER A 115 15.92 36.53 11.26
C SER A 115 15.92 35.73 12.57
N GLY A 116 16.95 35.92 13.40
CA GLY A 116 17.05 35.24 14.70
C GLY A 116 15.87 35.58 15.61
N ALA A 117 15.54 34.68 16.54
CA ALA A 117 14.46 34.88 17.48
C ALA A 117 14.70 36.15 18.34
N MET A 118 13.66 36.99 18.43
CA MET A 118 13.58 38.10 19.36
C MET A 118 12.66 37.69 20.51
N GLU A 119 13.11 37.84 21.76
CA GLU A 119 12.24 37.71 22.92
C GLU A 119 11.37 38.98 23.03
N CYS A 120 10.05 38.82 23.03
CA CYS A 120 9.11 39.93 23.23
C CYS A 120 8.53 39.84 24.64
N SER A 121 8.95 40.75 25.52
CA SER A 121 8.20 41.12 26.72
C SER A 121 6.98 41.97 26.35
N GLU A 122 5.95 41.97 27.21
CA GLU A 122 4.79 42.84 27.06
C GLU A 122 5.16 44.30 27.35
N ASP A 123 5.32 45.12 26.30
CA ASP A 123 4.93 46.55 26.23
C ASP A 123 5.36 47.16 24.89
N ASP A 124 4.40 47.35 23.96
CA ASP A 124 4.33 48.54 23.08
C ASP A 124 3.07 48.48 22.19
N VAL A 125 1.97 49.03 22.71
CA VAL A 125 0.79 49.37 21.90
C VAL A 125 0.76 50.89 21.76
N TYR A 126 1.13 51.44 20.60
CA TYR A 126 0.38 52.47 19.85
C TYR A 126 1.15 53.03 18.63
N ALA A 127 0.37 53.39 17.60
CA ALA A 127 0.69 54.36 16.54
C ALA A 127 1.93 54.15 15.63
N ILE A 128 1.67 53.60 14.43
CA ILE A 128 1.65 54.43 13.20
C ILE A 128 0.37 54.07 12.41
N GLY A 129 -0.27 55.06 11.77
CA GLY A 129 -1.38 54.83 10.86
C GLY A 129 -1.35 55.79 9.66
N GLY A 130 -1.84 55.31 8.51
CA GLY A 130 -2.03 56.10 7.29
C GLY A 130 -0.84 56.06 6.31
N GLY A 131 -1.03 55.40 5.16
CA GLY A 131 -0.02 55.32 4.10
C GLY A 131 -0.37 54.25 3.06
N SER A 132 -1.27 54.55 2.13
CA SER A 132 -1.82 53.60 1.15
C SER A 132 -0.77 52.91 0.26
N SER A 133 -0.62 51.60 0.42
CA SER A 133 -0.19 50.66 -0.63
C SER A 133 -0.59 49.25 -0.23
N GLU A 134 -1.82 48.87 -0.58
CA GLU A 134 -2.21 47.46 -0.58
C GLU A 134 -1.43 46.72 -1.68
N PHE A 135 -0.21 46.28 -1.34
CA PHE A 135 0.43 45.21 -2.08
C PHE A 135 -0.37 43.94 -1.81
N PHE A 136 -1.29 43.64 -2.74
CA PHE A 136 -1.95 42.34 -2.86
C PHE A 136 -0.89 41.27 -3.18
N LEU A 137 -0.13 40.87 -2.16
CA LEU A 137 0.46 39.55 -2.09
C LEU A 137 -0.70 38.57 -2.10
N ASN A 138 -1.05 38.07 -3.29
CA ASN A 138 -1.94 36.93 -3.42
C ASN A 138 -1.32 35.80 -2.61
N SER A 139 -1.90 35.50 -1.45
CA SER A 139 -1.42 34.44 -0.57
C SER A 139 -1.39 33.14 -1.34
N ILE A 140 -0.18 32.70 -1.71
CA ILE A 140 0.06 31.30 -2.07
C ILE A 140 -0.39 30.51 -0.84
N PRO A 141 -1.31 29.54 -0.97
CA PRO A 141 -1.73 28.76 0.18
C PRO A 141 -0.53 28.11 0.85
N ASP A 142 -0.50 28.07 2.18
CA ASP A 142 0.45 27.28 2.98
C ASP A 142 0.14 25.77 2.83
N GLN A 143 0.17 25.28 1.59
CA GLN A 143 -0.01 23.88 1.27
C GLN A 143 1.25 23.14 1.65
N LEU A 144 1.10 22.17 2.55
CA LEU A 144 2.20 21.31 2.98
C LEU A 144 2.38 20.17 1.97
N TYR A 145 3.62 19.69 1.88
CA TYR A 145 4.01 18.63 0.97
C TYR A 145 4.58 17.45 1.76
N ALA A 146 4.32 16.25 1.24
CA ALA A 146 5.03 15.03 1.61
C ALA A 146 6.13 14.76 0.58
N THR A 147 7.27 14.18 0.97
CA THR A 147 8.28 13.73 -0.02
C THR A 147 7.89 12.43 -0.70
N ASP A 148 7.19 11.56 0.06
CA ASP A 148 6.50 10.36 -0.41
C ASP A 148 5.40 10.03 0.63
N LYS A 149 4.45 9.15 0.28
CA LYS A 149 3.38 8.71 1.20
C LYS A 149 3.30 7.19 1.20
N VAL A 150 3.54 6.57 2.36
CA VAL A 150 3.69 5.11 2.50
C VAL A 150 2.81 4.61 3.63
N ALA A 151 2.09 3.52 3.39
CA ALA A 151 1.22 2.89 4.37
C ALA A 151 1.45 1.38 4.49
N LEU A 152 1.39 0.87 5.72
CA LEU A 152 1.33 -0.55 6.04
C LEU A 152 0.00 -0.83 6.75
N LEU A 153 -0.82 -1.71 6.18
CA LEU A 153 -2.10 -2.16 6.71
C LEU A 153 -1.99 -3.65 7.04
N ILE A 154 -2.23 -4.02 8.30
CA ILE A 154 -2.25 -5.41 8.76
C ILE A 154 -3.63 -5.75 9.33
N GLY A 155 -4.26 -6.82 8.83
CA GLY A 155 -5.51 -7.37 9.35
C GLY A 155 -5.31 -8.81 9.83
N ASN A 156 -5.42 -9.05 11.13
CA ASN A 156 -5.30 -10.39 11.71
C ASN A 156 -6.69 -10.90 12.12
N LEU A 157 -7.11 -12.02 11.53
CA LEU A 157 -8.43 -12.65 11.66
C LEU A 157 -8.34 -14.08 12.21
N SER A 158 -7.45 -14.90 11.64
CA SER A 158 -7.42 -16.35 11.75
C SER A 158 -6.54 -16.85 12.90
N TYR A 159 -6.79 -16.34 14.11
CA TYR A 159 -6.00 -16.69 15.30
C TYR A 159 -6.05 -18.19 15.61
N GLN A 160 -4.89 -18.77 15.92
CA GLN A 160 -4.74 -20.19 16.22
C GLN A 160 -5.25 -20.55 17.63
N ASN A 161 -5.02 -19.67 18.61
CA ASN A 161 -5.25 -19.95 20.04
C ASN A 161 -6.30 -19.01 20.69
N HIS A 162 -6.94 -18.13 19.91
CA HIS A 162 -7.82 -17.04 20.36
C HIS A 162 -9.10 -16.97 19.48
N PRO A 163 -10.14 -16.22 19.87
CA PRO A 163 -11.32 -16.02 19.02
C PRO A 163 -10.94 -15.41 17.67
N GLN A 164 -11.53 -15.95 16.59
CA GLN A 164 -11.35 -15.41 15.24
C GLN A 164 -12.19 -14.13 15.04
N LEU A 165 -11.76 -13.29 14.11
CA LEU A 165 -12.42 -12.04 13.70
C LEU A 165 -12.83 -12.10 12.22
N LYS A 166 -13.67 -11.18 11.76
CA LYS A 166 -14.20 -11.13 10.38
C LYS A 166 -14.05 -9.78 9.70
N ALA A 167 -14.25 -8.69 10.45
CA ALA A 167 -14.17 -7.33 9.93
C ALA A 167 -12.80 -6.92 9.33
N PRO A 168 -11.63 -7.31 9.89
CA PRO A 168 -10.32 -6.81 9.45
C PRO A 168 -10.01 -6.98 7.95
N MET A 169 -10.56 -8.01 7.30
CA MET A 169 -10.41 -8.24 5.85
C MET A 169 -11.07 -7.11 5.03
N VAL A 170 -12.33 -6.79 5.34
CA VAL A 170 -13.10 -5.73 4.65
C VAL A 170 -12.50 -4.36 4.96
N ASP A 171 -12.06 -4.17 6.19
CA ASP A 171 -11.52 -2.90 6.69
C ASP A 171 -10.15 -2.56 6.08
N VAL A 172 -9.23 -3.52 6.04
CA VAL A 172 -7.96 -3.37 5.33
C VAL A 172 -8.19 -3.10 3.84
N TYR A 173 -9.14 -3.79 3.20
CA TYR A 173 -9.42 -3.61 1.77
C TYR A 173 -9.98 -2.21 1.44
N ASP A 174 -11.00 -1.75 2.17
CA ASP A 174 -11.57 -0.40 1.98
C ASP A 174 -10.51 0.69 2.21
N LEU A 175 -9.75 0.60 3.30
CA LEU A 175 -8.69 1.57 3.59
C LEU A 175 -7.55 1.52 2.56
N THR A 176 -7.22 0.34 2.03
CA THR A 176 -6.23 0.20 0.94
C THR A 176 -6.66 1.00 -0.28
N ASN A 177 -7.92 0.84 -0.70
CA ASN A 177 -8.45 1.49 -1.89
C ASN A 177 -8.65 3.00 -1.71
N LEU A 178 -8.92 3.49 -0.50
CA LEU A 178 -8.96 4.93 -0.19
C LEU A 178 -7.56 5.56 -0.09
N LEU A 179 -6.61 4.89 0.54
CA LEU A 179 -5.23 5.40 0.65
C LEU A 179 -4.52 5.41 -0.72
N ARG A 180 -4.80 4.43 -1.60
CA ARG A 180 -4.38 4.46 -3.02
C ARG A 180 -4.93 5.69 -3.76
N GLN A 181 -6.20 6.06 -3.56
CA GLN A 181 -6.77 7.31 -4.12
C GLN A 181 -6.11 8.59 -3.58
N LEU A 182 -5.54 8.54 -2.38
CA LEU A 182 -4.73 9.62 -1.80
C LEU A 182 -3.26 9.60 -2.26
N ASN A 183 -2.90 8.73 -3.21
CA ASN A 183 -1.55 8.50 -3.71
C ASN A 183 -0.57 7.91 -2.68
N PHE A 184 -1.04 7.08 -1.74
CA PHE A 184 -0.14 6.28 -0.89
C PHE A 184 0.35 5.02 -1.61
N LYS A 185 1.58 4.65 -1.32
CA LYS A 185 2.17 3.33 -1.53
C LYS A 185 1.71 2.42 -0.37
N VAL A 186 0.69 1.59 -0.59
CA VAL A 186 -0.03 0.84 0.46
C VAL A 186 0.24 -0.65 0.41
N VAL A 187 0.91 -1.22 1.44
CA VAL A 187 1.02 -2.67 1.61
C VAL A 187 -0.19 -3.12 2.42
N SER A 188 -0.91 -4.15 1.97
CA SER A 188 -2.03 -4.73 2.69
C SER A 188 -1.78 -6.22 2.93
N LEU A 189 -1.79 -6.63 4.19
CA LEU A 189 -1.41 -7.98 4.60
C LEU A 189 -2.44 -8.57 5.56
N LEU A 190 -2.84 -9.82 5.32
CA LEU A 190 -3.73 -10.58 6.21
C LEU A 190 -3.00 -11.70 6.95
N ASP A 191 -3.46 -11.99 8.17
CA ASP A 191 -3.11 -13.18 8.96
C ASP A 191 -1.60 -13.43 9.09
N LEU A 192 -0.90 -12.46 9.70
CA LEU A 192 0.55 -12.50 9.87
C LEU A 192 0.98 -13.11 11.21
N THR A 193 2.00 -13.96 11.15
CA THR A 193 2.72 -14.46 12.35
C THR A 193 3.61 -13.38 12.98
N GLU A 194 4.11 -13.60 14.21
CA GLU A 194 4.98 -12.63 14.89
C GLU A 194 6.19 -12.24 14.02
N SER A 195 6.86 -13.23 13.42
CA SER A 195 8.02 -12.99 12.56
C SER A 195 7.65 -12.25 11.27
N GLU A 196 6.50 -12.57 10.67
CA GLU A 196 6.01 -11.92 9.45
C GLU A 196 5.60 -10.47 9.71
N MET A 197 4.88 -10.19 10.82
CA MET A 197 4.56 -8.83 11.25
C MET A 197 5.82 -8.00 11.46
N ARG A 198 6.83 -8.54 12.16
CA ARG A 198 8.10 -7.82 12.39
C ARG A 198 8.87 -7.57 11.09
N ASN A 199 8.95 -8.56 10.20
CA ASN A 199 9.63 -8.40 8.91
C ASN A 199 8.88 -7.43 7.96
N ALA A 200 7.55 -7.42 7.98
CA ALA A 200 6.74 -6.44 7.24
C ALA A 200 6.93 -5.01 7.77
N VAL A 201 7.03 -4.83 9.09
CA VAL A 201 7.38 -3.55 9.73
C VAL A 201 8.80 -3.12 9.38
N ASP A 202 9.78 -4.02 9.42
CA ASP A 202 11.17 -3.71 9.03
C ASP A 202 11.27 -3.27 7.55
N GLU A 203 10.54 -3.90 6.61
CA GLU A 203 10.49 -3.48 5.20
C GLU A 203 9.69 -2.17 4.98
N PHE A 204 8.60 -1.93 5.73
CA PHE A 204 7.92 -0.62 5.76
C PHE A 204 8.87 0.49 6.23
N LEU A 205 9.62 0.24 7.31
CA LEU A 205 10.64 1.17 7.82
C LEU A 205 11.74 1.45 6.81
N LEU A 206 12.05 0.53 5.87
CA LEU A 206 13.02 0.79 4.78
C LEU A 206 12.53 1.79 3.74
N LEU A 207 11.22 1.92 3.53
CA LEU A 207 10.62 2.90 2.61
C LEU A 207 10.54 4.32 3.22
N LEU A 208 10.64 4.45 4.55
CA LEU A 208 10.56 5.73 5.24
C LEU A 208 11.91 6.47 5.26
N HIS A 209 11.85 7.75 4.93
CA HIS A 209 12.95 8.72 5.00
C HIS A 209 12.44 10.13 5.33
N LYS A 210 13.35 11.10 5.31
CA LYS A 210 13.08 12.49 5.65
C LYS A 210 11.92 13.05 4.83
N GLY A 211 10.90 13.57 5.51
CA GLY A 211 9.71 14.18 4.90
C GLY A 211 8.59 13.23 4.48
N VAL A 212 8.79 11.90 4.55
CA VAL A 212 7.78 10.90 4.17
C VAL A 212 6.63 10.88 5.16
N TYR A 213 5.40 10.74 4.68
CA TYR A 213 4.23 10.49 5.53
C TYR A 213 4.07 8.98 5.69
N GLY A 214 4.36 8.48 6.89
CA GLY A 214 4.19 7.07 7.25
C GLY A 214 2.88 6.84 7.98
N LEU A 215 2.08 5.88 7.49
CA LEU A 215 0.83 5.45 8.12
C LEU A 215 0.89 3.95 8.46
N LEU A 216 0.62 3.60 9.72
CA LEU A 216 0.37 2.22 10.14
C LEU A 216 -1.11 2.07 10.50
N TYR A 217 -1.80 1.13 9.86
CA TYR A 217 -3.12 0.66 10.29
C TYR A 217 -3.02 -0.79 10.74
N TYR A 218 -3.67 -1.10 11.86
CA TYR A 218 -3.77 -2.45 12.38
C TYR A 218 -5.19 -2.76 12.81
N ALA A 219 -5.72 -3.90 12.38
CA ALA A 219 -6.99 -4.44 12.81
C ALA A 219 -6.81 -5.87 13.35
N GLY A 220 -7.24 -6.12 14.58
CA GLY A 220 -7.08 -7.42 15.22
C GLY A 220 -7.14 -7.37 16.74
N HIS A 221 -6.73 -8.46 17.40
CA HIS A 221 -6.54 -8.46 18.85
C HIS A 221 -5.38 -7.54 19.24
N GLY A 222 -5.56 -6.87 20.38
CA GLY A 222 -4.60 -5.92 20.93
C GLY A 222 -4.84 -5.71 22.41
N TYR A 223 -3.86 -5.11 23.08
CA TYR A 223 -3.93 -4.72 24.48
C TYR A 223 -3.10 -3.46 24.74
N GLU A 224 -3.33 -2.79 25.87
CA GLU A 224 -2.54 -1.63 26.30
C GLU A 224 -2.09 -1.78 27.75
N ASN A 225 -0.78 -1.90 27.95
CA ASN A 225 -0.16 -1.99 29.28
C ASN A 225 0.68 -0.73 29.53
N TYR A 226 0.31 0.03 30.57
CA TYR A 226 1.03 1.25 31.00
C TYR A 226 1.16 2.33 29.89
N GLY A 227 0.17 2.42 28.99
CA GLY A 227 0.19 3.35 27.86
C GLY A 227 1.02 2.88 26.65
N ASN A 228 1.62 1.68 26.72
CA ASN A 228 2.21 1.01 25.57
C ASN A 228 1.17 0.07 24.94
N SER A 229 0.92 0.23 23.65
CA SER A 229 -0.10 -0.49 22.89
C SER A 229 0.57 -1.62 22.11
N PHE A 230 -0.02 -2.82 22.14
CA PHE A 230 0.57 -4.02 21.57
C PHE A 230 -0.40 -4.68 20.58
N MET A 231 0.13 -5.00 19.40
CA MET A 231 -0.57 -5.75 18.34
C MET A 231 -0.27 -7.24 18.51
N VAL A 232 -1.31 -8.10 18.45
CA VAL A 232 -1.23 -9.54 18.69
C VAL A 232 -1.21 -10.33 17.37
N PRO A 233 -0.16 -11.12 17.07
CA PRO A 233 -0.07 -11.98 15.89
C PRO A 233 -1.04 -13.17 15.91
N VAL A 234 -1.31 -13.78 14.74
CA VAL A 234 -2.23 -14.94 14.66
C VAL A 234 -1.72 -16.23 15.32
N ASP A 235 -0.39 -16.35 15.47
CA ASP A 235 0.31 -17.46 16.12
C ASP A 235 0.56 -17.24 17.63
N ALA A 236 0.02 -16.15 18.21
CA ALA A 236 0.18 -15.85 19.62
C ALA A 236 -0.27 -17.02 20.54
N PRO A 237 0.52 -17.40 21.56
CA PRO A 237 0.16 -18.47 22.49
C PRO A 237 -0.93 -18.01 23.47
N ASN A 238 -1.64 -18.95 24.10
CA ASN A 238 -2.62 -18.63 25.14
C ASN A 238 -2.15 -19.13 26.52
N PRO A 239 -1.75 -18.25 27.46
CA PRO A 239 -1.67 -16.78 27.37
C PRO A 239 -0.41 -16.26 26.66
N TYR A 240 -0.46 -15.01 26.18
CA TYR A 240 0.63 -14.29 25.53
C TYR A 240 1.18 -13.13 26.38
N ARG A 241 2.38 -12.65 26.02
CA ARG A 241 3.09 -11.51 26.63
C ARG A 241 3.67 -10.57 25.56
N SER A 242 4.19 -9.41 25.95
CA SER A 242 4.88 -8.46 25.06
C SER A 242 5.95 -9.07 24.16
N ALA A 243 6.65 -10.11 24.65
CA ALA A 243 7.61 -10.87 23.86
C ALA A 243 7.00 -11.51 22.59
N ASN A 244 5.73 -11.91 22.65
CA ASN A 244 4.98 -12.52 21.54
C ASN A 244 4.24 -11.49 20.66
N CYS A 245 4.50 -10.20 20.84
CA CYS A 245 3.70 -9.11 20.28
C CYS A 245 4.56 -7.97 19.76
N LEU A 246 3.93 -7.05 19.02
CA LEU A 246 4.59 -5.86 18.49
C LEU A 246 4.13 -4.62 19.24
N CYS A 247 5.05 -3.97 19.96
CA CYS A 247 4.81 -2.70 20.64
C CYS A 247 4.79 -1.55 19.62
N VAL A 248 3.68 -0.83 19.53
CA VAL A 248 3.50 0.25 18.54
C VAL A 248 4.44 1.42 18.80
N GLN A 249 4.69 1.75 20.07
CA GLN A 249 5.60 2.83 20.48
C GLN A 249 7.05 2.53 20.06
N SER A 250 7.46 1.25 20.01
CA SER A 250 8.76 0.85 19.48
C SER A 250 8.88 1.08 17.97
N ILE A 251 7.78 0.91 17.22
CA ILE A 251 7.73 1.19 15.77
C ILE A 251 7.79 2.71 15.53
N LEU A 252 7.00 3.50 16.27
CA LEU A 252 7.02 4.95 16.20
C LEU A 252 8.43 5.52 16.43
N LYS A 253 9.18 5.00 17.42
CA LYS A 253 10.57 5.42 17.65
C LYS A 253 11.44 5.23 16.40
N LEU A 254 11.33 4.08 15.73
CA LEU A 254 12.09 3.79 14.51
C LEU A 254 11.66 4.67 13.33
N MET A 255 10.38 5.06 13.25
CA MET A 255 9.91 6.05 12.28
C MET A 255 10.48 7.46 12.55
N GLN A 256 10.57 7.88 13.82
CA GLN A 256 11.25 9.13 14.19
C GLN A 256 12.74 9.15 13.84
N GLU A 257 13.40 8.00 13.89
CA GLU A 257 14.80 7.82 13.45
C GLU A 257 14.97 7.96 11.92
N LYS A 258 13.87 7.95 11.14
CA LYS A 258 13.85 8.22 9.69
C LYS A 258 13.55 9.67 9.31
N GLU A 259 13.32 10.58 10.25
CA GLU A 259 12.93 11.99 10.00
C GLU A 259 11.64 12.15 9.15
N THR A 260 10.72 11.19 9.21
CA THR A 260 9.37 11.25 8.60
C THR A 260 8.69 12.61 8.81
N GLY A 261 8.00 13.12 7.80
CA GLY A 261 7.23 14.37 7.86
C GLY A 261 5.93 14.26 8.67
N LEU A 262 5.28 13.09 8.64
CA LEU A 262 4.07 12.79 9.41
C LEU A 262 4.08 11.32 9.86
N ASN A 263 3.64 11.05 11.08
CA ASN A 263 3.47 9.71 11.65
C ASN A 263 2.00 9.50 12.03
N VAL A 264 1.29 8.60 11.35
CA VAL A 264 -0.12 8.28 11.64
C VAL A 264 -0.25 6.82 12.07
N PHE A 265 -0.89 6.59 13.21
CA PHE A 265 -1.19 5.27 13.75
C PHE A 265 -2.69 5.11 13.95
N LEU A 266 -3.30 4.17 13.23
CA LEU A 266 -4.73 3.90 13.27
C LEU A 266 -4.94 2.49 13.80
N LEU A 267 -5.39 2.37 15.06
CA LEU A 267 -5.38 1.09 15.79
C LEU A 267 -6.80 0.63 16.08
N ASP A 268 -7.27 -0.35 15.29
CA ASP A 268 -8.58 -0.98 15.35
C ASP A 268 -8.53 -2.27 16.16
N MET A 269 -8.29 -2.09 17.46
CA MET A 269 -8.03 -3.18 18.41
C MET A 269 -8.51 -2.81 19.82
N CYS A 270 -8.74 -3.83 20.64
CA CYS A 270 -9.01 -3.65 22.07
C CYS A 270 -7.81 -3.02 22.80
N ARG A 271 -8.09 -2.27 23.88
CA ARG A 271 -7.07 -1.59 24.70
C ARG A 271 -7.21 -1.87 26.20
N LYS A 272 -7.81 -3.02 26.52
CA LYS A 272 -7.77 -3.64 27.86
C LYS A 272 -6.33 -3.98 28.25
N ARG A 273 -6.02 -3.90 29.54
CA ARG A 273 -4.76 -4.40 30.10
C ARG A 273 -4.65 -5.92 30.01
N ASN A 274 -3.52 -6.44 29.52
CA ASN A 274 -3.16 -7.86 29.62
C ASN A 274 -2.61 -8.15 31.03
N ILE A 275 -3.28 -9.06 31.77
CA ILE A 275 -2.89 -9.44 33.15
C ILE A 275 -1.73 -10.43 33.23
N HIS A 276 -1.29 -11.00 32.10
CA HIS A 276 -0.19 -11.97 32.06
C HIS A 276 1.17 -11.33 31.74
N ASP A 277 1.18 -10.01 31.50
CA ASP A 277 2.34 -9.23 31.07
C ASP A 277 2.63 -8.05 32.01
N ASP A 278 3.54 -8.25 32.96
CA ASP A 278 4.02 -7.20 33.87
C ASP A 278 5.11 -6.30 33.27
N SER A 279 5.39 -6.41 31.96
CA SER A 279 6.48 -5.63 31.35
C SER A 279 6.16 -4.13 31.21
N THR A 280 7.17 -3.31 31.49
CA THR A 280 7.10 -1.84 31.47
C THR A 280 8.20 -1.29 30.55
N PRO A 281 8.09 -1.45 29.21
CA PRO A 281 9.11 -0.99 28.29
C PRO A 281 9.27 0.54 28.34
N ASN A 282 10.47 1.00 28.70
CA ASN A 282 10.78 2.42 28.84
C ASN A 282 11.17 3.04 27.49
N ILE A 283 10.16 3.34 26.67
CA ILE A 283 10.34 3.86 25.31
C ILE A 283 10.33 5.40 25.35
N VAL A 284 11.52 6.00 25.42
CA VAL A 284 11.69 7.45 25.30
C VAL A 284 11.57 7.87 23.83
N LEU A 285 10.51 8.62 23.53
CA LEU A 285 10.24 9.21 22.22
C LEU A 285 10.81 10.64 22.11
N ARG A 286 11.13 11.09 20.90
CA ARG A 286 11.54 12.47 20.63
C ARG A 286 10.30 13.37 20.50
N VAL A 287 10.42 14.66 20.78
CA VAL A 287 9.39 15.64 20.43
C VAL A 287 9.58 16.04 18.96
N THR A 288 8.86 15.39 18.05
CA THR A 288 8.89 15.69 16.60
C THR A 288 7.68 16.49 16.12
N ALA A 289 6.72 16.78 17.01
CA ALA A 289 5.52 17.59 16.74
C ALA A 289 4.70 17.17 15.49
N ASN A 290 4.72 15.89 15.12
CA ASN A 290 4.13 15.37 13.89
C ASN A 290 3.52 13.95 14.01
N ILE A 291 3.07 13.58 15.21
CA ILE A 291 2.52 12.25 15.51
C ILE A 291 1.02 12.36 15.74
N VAL A 292 0.25 11.43 15.19
CA VAL A 292 -1.20 11.31 15.37
C VAL A 292 -1.56 9.83 15.58
N PHE A 293 -2.20 9.52 16.70
CA PHE A 293 -2.88 8.26 16.94
C PHE A 293 -4.39 8.46 16.86
N GLY A 294 -5.07 7.61 16.10
CA GLY A 294 -6.51 7.36 16.21
C GLY A 294 -6.72 5.93 16.72
N TYR A 295 -7.15 5.79 17.97
CA TYR A 295 -7.50 4.50 18.56
C TYR A 295 -9.00 4.28 18.39
N ALA A 296 -9.40 3.15 17.82
CA ALA A 296 -10.81 2.80 17.59
C ALA A 296 -11.67 2.74 18.86
N THR A 297 -11.03 2.58 20.02
CA THR A 297 -11.66 2.56 21.34
C THR A 297 -10.78 3.26 22.38
N CYS A 298 -11.37 3.69 23.50
CA CYS A 298 -10.66 4.28 24.63
C CYS A 298 -9.74 3.28 25.35
N GLN A 299 -8.82 3.79 26.17
CA GLN A 299 -8.03 2.93 27.07
C GLN A 299 -8.94 2.09 27.99
N ASP A 300 -8.54 0.84 28.25
CA ASP A 300 -9.27 -0.18 29.00
C ASP A 300 -10.64 -0.62 28.42
N ALA A 301 -10.97 -0.21 27.19
CA ALA A 301 -12.18 -0.59 26.46
C ALA A 301 -11.93 -1.59 25.31
N GLU A 302 -13.02 -2.03 24.68
CA GLU A 302 -13.05 -2.96 23.53
C GLU A 302 -13.38 -2.24 22.23
N ALA A 303 -12.84 -2.74 21.12
CA ALA A 303 -13.27 -2.38 19.77
C ALA A 303 -14.16 -3.52 19.23
N PHE A 304 -15.26 -3.18 18.56
CA PHE A 304 -16.26 -4.15 18.14
C PHE A 304 -16.37 -4.25 16.62
N GLU A 305 -16.45 -5.48 16.11
CA GLU A 305 -17.07 -5.77 14.81
C GLU A 305 -18.58 -5.91 14.95
N LEU A 306 -19.32 -5.58 13.90
CA LEU A 306 -20.77 -5.77 13.87
C LEU A 306 -21.07 -7.24 13.58
N SER A 307 -21.88 -7.88 14.41
CA SER A 307 -22.30 -9.29 14.28
C SER A 307 -23.35 -9.50 13.17
N SER A 308 -23.10 -8.92 12.00
CA SER A 308 -23.89 -9.05 10.77
C SER A 308 -23.62 -10.40 10.11
N SER A 309 -24.61 -10.96 9.42
CA SER A 309 -24.44 -12.17 8.59
C SER A 309 -23.80 -11.89 7.23
N GLY A 310 -22.75 -11.07 7.17
CA GLY A 310 -22.11 -10.65 5.92
C GLY A 310 -20.93 -9.69 6.13
N PHE A 311 -20.30 -9.29 5.02
CA PHE A 311 -19.05 -8.51 4.98
C PHE A 311 -19.27 -7.03 5.29
N THR A 312 -19.51 -6.73 6.57
CA THR A 312 -19.62 -5.36 7.09
C THR A 312 -18.36 -4.93 7.80
N ASN A 313 -17.94 -3.68 7.57
CA ASN A 313 -16.82 -3.05 8.27
C ASN A 313 -16.94 -3.11 9.80
N GLY A 314 -15.79 -3.11 10.47
CA GLY A 314 -15.64 -2.77 11.88
C GLY A 314 -16.15 -1.37 12.17
N VAL A 315 -16.52 -1.10 13.43
CA VAL A 315 -17.22 0.14 13.79
C VAL A 315 -16.39 1.39 13.47
N PHE A 316 -15.07 1.35 13.62
CA PHE A 316 -14.21 2.49 13.31
C PHE A 316 -14.14 2.77 11.80
N VAL A 317 -13.78 1.77 10.98
CA VAL A 317 -13.66 1.96 9.52
C VAL A 317 -14.99 2.31 8.85
N LYS A 318 -16.11 1.81 9.36
CA LYS A 318 -17.48 2.20 8.94
C LYS A 318 -17.71 3.73 8.92
N PHE A 319 -17.04 4.49 9.78
CA PHE A 319 -17.11 5.96 9.81
C PHE A 319 -15.85 6.61 9.21
N LEU A 320 -14.65 6.12 9.52
CA LEU A 320 -13.40 6.61 8.95
C LEU A 320 -13.43 6.66 7.41
N LYS A 321 -13.96 5.60 6.77
CA LYS A 321 -14.00 5.49 5.30
C LYS A 321 -14.88 6.55 4.60
N LYS A 322 -15.71 7.27 5.37
CA LYS A 322 -16.52 8.40 4.87
C LYS A 322 -15.79 9.76 4.90
N ARG A 323 -14.76 9.88 5.75
CA ARG A 323 -14.05 11.15 6.04
C ARG A 323 -12.59 11.14 5.59
N LEU A 324 -12.00 9.97 5.32
CA LEU A 324 -10.56 9.84 5.02
C LEU A 324 -10.10 10.66 3.79
N LEU A 325 -11.03 11.00 2.88
CA LEU A 325 -10.78 11.82 1.69
C LEU A 325 -11.06 13.33 1.88
N ASP A 326 -11.50 13.78 3.08
CA ASP A 326 -11.67 15.20 3.39
C ASP A 326 -10.31 15.92 3.29
N ASP A 327 -10.26 17.07 2.59
CA ASP A 327 -9.04 17.89 2.41
C ASP A 327 -8.74 18.75 3.66
N GLU A 328 -8.50 18.06 4.78
CA GLU A 328 -8.45 18.61 6.12
C GLU A 328 -7.27 18.05 6.92
N LYS A 329 -6.84 18.80 7.95
CA LYS A 329 -5.81 18.32 8.88
C LYS A 329 -6.27 16.99 9.47
N ILE A 330 -5.41 15.96 9.45
CA ILE A 330 -5.80 14.59 9.87
C ILE A 330 -6.39 14.52 11.29
N THR A 331 -6.02 15.43 12.20
CA THR A 331 -6.66 15.53 13.52
C THR A 331 -8.14 15.94 13.44
N VAL A 332 -8.51 16.84 12.54
CA VAL A 332 -9.90 17.30 12.30
C VAL A 332 -10.71 16.21 11.59
N VAL A 333 -10.08 15.46 10.67
CA VAL A 333 -10.69 14.29 10.05
C VAL A 333 -11.07 13.25 11.09
N LEU A 334 -10.15 12.92 12.02
CA LEU A 334 -10.43 11.98 13.10
C LEU A 334 -11.46 12.53 14.11
N ASP A 335 -11.47 13.83 14.38
CA ASP A 335 -12.44 14.48 15.26
C ASP A 335 -13.89 14.33 14.72
N ARG A 336 -14.10 14.59 13.42
CA ARG A 336 -15.37 14.31 12.73
C ARG A 336 -15.76 12.83 12.77
N VAL A 337 -14.80 11.91 12.72
CA VAL A 337 -15.05 10.46 12.86
C VAL A 337 -15.46 10.12 14.29
N ALA A 338 -14.91 10.79 15.31
CA ALA A 338 -15.36 10.66 16.69
C ALA A 338 -16.80 11.17 16.90
N GLU A 339 -17.15 12.31 16.29
CA GLU A 339 -18.53 12.83 16.27
C GLU A 339 -19.52 11.86 15.58
N ASP A 340 -19.15 11.35 14.40
CA ASP A 340 -19.96 10.38 13.65
C ASP A 340 -20.15 9.07 14.45
N MET A 341 -19.10 8.58 15.11
CA MET A 341 -19.15 7.39 15.99
C MET A 341 -19.98 7.64 17.25
N GLY A 342 -19.90 8.83 17.85
CA GLY A 342 -20.67 9.21 19.04
C GLY A 342 -22.19 9.24 18.82
N GLN A 343 -22.62 9.40 17.58
CA GLN A 343 -24.03 9.33 17.16
C GLN A 343 -24.51 7.89 16.90
N PHE A 344 -23.64 6.88 16.94
CA PHE A 344 -24.00 5.50 16.62
C PHE A 344 -24.45 4.70 17.86
N ASP A 345 -25.77 4.60 18.06
CA ASP A 345 -26.39 4.03 19.26
C ASP A 345 -25.92 2.60 19.61
N ALA A 346 -25.54 1.77 18.63
CA ALA A 346 -25.14 0.38 18.87
C ALA A 346 -23.83 0.23 19.69
N THR A 347 -22.93 1.21 19.63
CA THR A 347 -21.67 1.25 20.39
C THR A 347 -21.62 2.28 21.50
N LYS A 348 -22.72 3.02 21.70
CA LYS A 348 -22.85 4.09 22.70
C LYS A 348 -22.53 3.57 24.11
N GLY A 349 -21.51 4.18 24.74
CA GLY A 349 -21.02 3.76 26.06
C GLY A 349 -20.19 2.46 26.09
N LYS A 350 -19.85 1.88 24.92
CA LYS A 350 -19.00 0.69 24.79
C LYS A 350 -17.70 0.95 24.05
N GLN A 351 -17.78 1.75 22.97
CA GLN A 351 -16.65 2.12 22.11
C GLN A 351 -16.81 3.58 21.67
N ALA A 352 -15.73 4.35 21.76
CA ALA A 352 -15.61 5.72 21.28
C ALA A 352 -14.17 5.95 20.82
N LEU A 353 -13.97 6.81 19.81
CA LEU A 353 -12.64 7.09 19.28
C LEU A 353 -11.81 7.88 20.30
N GLU A 354 -10.57 7.45 20.57
CA GLU A 354 -9.60 8.26 21.31
C GLU A 354 -8.53 8.79 20.34
N ILE A 355 -8.30 10.11 20.36
CA ILE A 355 -7.30 10.78 19.53
C ILE A 355 -6.16 11.27 20.43
N ARG A 356 -4.92 10.83 20.17
CA ARG A 356 -3.72 11.36 20.83
C ARG A 356 -2.82 11.97 19.76
N SER A 357 -2.59 13.28 19.81
CA SER A 357 -1.85 14.00 18.77
C SER A 357 -0.81 14.95 19.35
N SER A 358 0.35 15.04 18.68
CA SER A 358 1.33 16.11 18.86
C SER A 358 1.51 16.93 17.58
N LEU A 359 0.68 16.72 16.54
CA LEU A 359 0.83 17.36 15.23
C LEU A 359 0.55 18.87 15.31
N SER A 360 1.58 19.69 15.20
CA SER A 360 1.47 21.16 15.19
C SER A 360 0.95 21.67 13.84
N GLU A 361 1.66 21.34 12.75
CA GLU A 361 1.39 21.79 11.38
C GLU A 361 0.01 21.33 10.84
N LYS A 362 -0.48 21.97 9.76
CA LYS A 362 -1.78 21.64 9.12
C LYS A 362 -1.71 20.45 8.13
N ARG A 363 -0.94 19.40 8.47
CA ARG A 363 -0.72 18.26 7.55
C ARG A 363 -1.99 17.42 7.35
N ALA A 364 -2.30 17.09 6.11
CA ALA A 364 -3.46 16.32 5.67
C ALA A 364 -3.03 15.05 4.91
N LEU A 365 -3.88 14.03 4.85
CA LEU A 365 -3.58 12.84 4.04
C LEU A 365 -3.68 13.13 2.53
N THR A 366 -4.42 14.18 2.17
CA THR A 366 -4.53 14.76 0.82
C THR A 366 -3.28 15.52 0.38
N ASP A 367 -2.35 15.88 1.27
CA ASP A 367 -1.17 16.70 0.97
C ASP A 367 -0.44 16.17 -0.29
N PRO A 368 -0.14 17.05 -1.27
CA PRO A 368 0.54 16.65 -2.50
C PRO A 368 1.96 16.12 -2.26
N ILE A 369 2.38 15.18 -3.11
CA ILE A 369 3.75 14.65 -3.10
C ILE A 369 4.66 15.59 -3.91
N LEU A 370 5.76 16.02 -3.29
CA LEU A 370 6.85 16.73 -3.95
C LEU A 370 8.12 15.87 -3.84
N PRO A 371 8.54 15.19 -4.93
CA PRO A 371 9.72 14.31 -4.92
C PRO A 371 10.99 15.00 -4.43
N SER A 372 11.93 14.20 -3.92
CA SER A 372 13.19 14.72 -3.39
C SER A 372 14.12 15.19 -4.50
N GLU A 373 15.06 16.09 -4.19
CA GLU A 373 16.16 16.43 -5.11
C GLU A 373 17.10 15.22 -5.35
N CYS A 374 17.03 14.18 -4.51
CA CYS A 374 17.82 12.95 -4.63
C CYS A 374 17.07 11.85 -5.42
N ALA A 375 17.02 12.01 -6.74
CA ALA A 375 16.32 11.08 -7.64
C ALA A 375 16.73 9.59 -7.48
N ASP A 376 17.98 9.29 -7.10
CA ASP A 376 18.45 7.91 -6.94
C ASP A 376 17.75 7.16 -5.77
N LEU A 377 17.42 7.87 -4.68
CA LEU A 377 16.67 7.30 -3.56
C LEU A 377 15.20 7.04 -3.94
N ASP A 378 14.56 8.01 -4.60
CA ASP A 378 13.17 7.90 -5.04
C ASP A 378 12.99 6.73 -6.03
N HIS A 379 13.97 6.49 -6.91
CA HIS A 379 14.01 5.30 -7.77
C HIS A 379 14.27 4.00 -7.00
N ALA A 380 15.14 4.00 -5.97
CA ALA A 380 15.42 2.82 -5.17
C ALA A 380 14.20 2.38 -4.34
N HIS A 381 13.54 3.32 -3.65
CA HIS A 381 12.34 3.05 -2.86
C HIS A 381 11.16 2.66 -3.76
N SER A 382 10.98 3.30 -4.92
CA SER A 382 9.93 2.92 -5.86
C SER A 382 10.17 1.57 -6.54
N ARG A 383 11.43 1.11 -6.66
CA ARG A 383 11.75 -0.27 -7.06
C ARG A 383 11.49 -1.28 -5.95
N GLN A 384 11.82 -0.97 -4.69
CA GLN A 384 11.47 -1.83 -3.55
C GLN A 384 9.94 -1.93 -3.38
N TRP A 385 9.23 -0.84 -3.65
CA TRP A 385 7.78 -0.78 -3.71
C TRP A 385 7.20 -1.74 -4.77
N ALA A 386 7.64 -1.59 -6.02
CA ALA A 386 7.15 -2.37 -7.15
C ALA A 386 7.32 -3.87 -6.93
N LYS A 387 8.44 -4.31 -6.35
CA LYS A 387 8.70 -5.74 -6.05
C LYS A 387 7.57 -6.43 -5.28
N ALA A 388 6.90 -5.71 -4.37
CA ALA A 388 5.87 -6.25 -3.49
C ALA A 388 4.46 -6.26 -4.11
N HIS A 389 4.31 -5.69 -5.32
CA HIS A 389 3.01 -5.50 -5.99
C HIS A 389 2.99 -5.99 -7.44
N GLU A 390 4.15 -6.22 -8.05
CA GLU A 390 4.29 -6.81 -9.40
C GLU A 390 3.52 -8.14 -9.49
N LEU A 391 2.38 -8.12 -10.18
CA LEU A 391 1.60 -9.29 -10.55
C LEU A 391 2.24 -10.02 -11.73
N PRO A 392 2.02 -11.34 -11.87
CA PRO A 392 2.35 -12.06 -13.10
C PRO A 392 1.50 -11.57 -14.27
N GLU A 393 2.08 -11.52 -15.46
CA GLU A 393 1.36 -11.26 -16.70
C GLU A 393 0.34 -12.38 -16.99
N SER A 394 -0.82 -12.03 -17.56
CA SER A 394 -1.79 -13.03 -18.05
C SER A 394 -1.18 -13.83 -19.21
N MET A 395 -1.49 -15.12 -19.26
CA MET A 395 -0.82 -16.06 -20.17
C MET A 395 -1.79 -17.00 -20.88
N SER A 396 -1.54 -17.23 -22.18
CA SER A 396 -2.34 -18.12 -23.04
C SER A 396 -1.64 -19.46 -23.26
N LEU A 397 -2.25 -20.53 -22.74
CA LEU A 397 -1.75 -21.89 -22.81
C LEU A 397 -2.42 -22.66 -23.96
N ASN A 398 -1.66 -22.91 -25.02
CA ASN A 398 -2.05 -23.82 -26.11
C ASN A 398 -1.73 -25.26 -25.72
N PHE A 399 -2.67 -26.19 -25.90
CA PHE A 399 -2.50 -27.63 -25.63
C PHE A 399 -2.47 -28.44 -26.93
N ASP A 400 -1.86 -29.62 -26.91
CA ASP A 400 -1.58 -30.42 -28.12
C ASP A 400 -2.86 -30.97 -28.78
N CYS A 401 -3.97 -31.05 -28.02
CA CYS A 401 -5.32 -31.31 -28.54
C CYS A 401 -5.95 -30.12 -29.30
N GLY A 402 -5.26 -29.00 -29.43
CA GLY A 402 -5.74 -27.79 -30.11
C GLY A 402 -6.62 -26.87 -29.27
N ALA A 403 -6.79 -27.18 -27.97
CA ALA A 403 -7.44 -26.33 -26.99
C ALA A 403 -6.53 -25.16 -26.55
N GLN A 404 -7.15 -24.04 -26.13
CA GLN A 404 -6.44 -22.85 -25.63
C GLN A 404 -7.11 -22.34 -24.36
N ILE A 405 -6.30 -22.08 -23.33
CA ILE A 405 -6.75 -21.66 -21.98
C ILE A 405 -6.06 -20.34 -21.64
N LYS A 406 -6.82 -19.33 -21.20
CA LYS A 406 -6.27 -18.12 -20.55
C LYS A 406 -6.10 -18.42 -19.07
N LEU A 407 -4.91 -18.15 -18.54
CA LEU A 407 -4.60 -18.18 -17.12
C LEU A 407 -4.29 -16.74 -16.70
N GLY A 408 -5.09 -16.19 -15.79
CA GLY A 408 -5.01 -14.79 -15.36
C GLY A 408 -4.92 -14.63 -13.86
N PHE A 409 -4.57 -13.40 -13.45
CA PHE A 409 -4.12 -13.07 -12.10
C PHE A 409 -4.71 -11.75 -11.61
N ALA A 410 -5.09 -11.69 -10.32
CA ALA A 410 -5.54 -10.48 -9.63
C ALA A 410 -5.10 -10.48 -8.16
N ALA A 411 -4.79 -9.32 -7.58
CA ALA A 411 -4.40 -9.20 -6.17
C ALA A 411 -5.58 -8.77 -5.29
N GLU A 412 -5.94 -9.56 -4.29
CA GLU A 412 -6.92 -9.12 -3.27
C GLU A 412 -6.22 -8.32 -2.16
N PHE A 413 -5.04 -8.79 -1.75
CA PHE A 413 -4.13 -8.15 -0.79
C PHE A 413 -2.68 -8.39 -1.26
N SER A 414 -1.69 -7.67 -0.73
CA SER A 414 -0.27 -7.90 -1.08
C SER A 414 0.20 -9.33 -0.76
N ASN A 415 -0.51 -10.07 0.10
CA ASN A 415 -0.25 -11.49 0.38
C ASN A 415 -1.36 -12.47 -0.07
N VAL A 416 -2.31 -12.03 -0.91
CA VAL A 416 -3.40 -12.87 -1.43
C VAL A 416 -3.55 -12.68 -2.94
N LEU A 417 -3.25 -13.75 -3.69
CA LEU A 417 -3.34 -13.81 -5.15
C LEU A 417 -4.56 -14.65 -5.55
N VAL A 418 -5.36 -14.15 -6.48
CA VAL A 418 -6.40 -14.90 -7.18
C VAL A 418 -5.82 -15.39 -8.52
N ILE A 419 -5.94 -16.69 -8.77
CA ILE A 419 -5.69 -17.31 -10.06
C ILE A 419 -7.03 -17.67 -10.69
N TYR A 420 -7.21 -17.41 -11.98
CA TYR A 420 -8.41 -17.81 -12.72
C TYR A 420 -8.09 -18.41 -14.10
N THR A 421 -8.82 -19.46 -14.48
CA THR A 421 -8.69 -20.16 -15.76
C THR A 421 -9.95 -20.05 -16.61
N HIS A 422 -9.80 -19.60 -17.85
CA HIS A 422 -10.87 -19.47 -18.85
C HIS A 422 -10.51 -20.23 -20.14
N ILE A 423 -11.42 -21.04 -20.69
CA ILE A 423 -11.19 -21.75 -21.95
C ILE A 423 -11.47 -20.80 -23.12
N ILE A 424 -10.41 -20.30 -23.77
CA ILE A 424 -10.51 -19.45 -24.98
C ILE A 424 -11.03 -20.28 -26.16
N LYS A 425 -10.54 -21.52 -26.30
CA LYS A 425 -10.85 -22.39 -27.44
C LYS A 425 -10.98 -23.85 -26.98
N LYS A 426 -12.13 -24.46 -27.29
CA LYS A 426 -12.35 -25.91 -27.24
C LYS A 426 -12.28 -26.48 -28.66
N PRO A 427 -11.68 -27.66 -28.89
CA PRO A 427 -11.84 -28.41 -30.14
C PRO A 427 -13.31 -28.76 -30.43
N GLU A 428 -13.67 -28.96 -31.70
CA GLU A 428 -15.07 -29.24 -32.12
C GLU A 428 -15.49 -30.68 -31.80
N ASP A 429 -14.55 -31.61 -31.87
CA ASP A 429 -14.67 -33.06 -31.62
C ASP A 429 -14.70 -33.44 -30.13
N MET A 430 -14.27 -32.54 -29.25
CA MET A 430 -14.22 -32.72 -27.80
C MET A 430 -15.60 -32.43 -27.16
N SER A 431 -16.22 -33.41 -26.51
CA SER A 431 -17.56 -33.29 -25.90
C SER A 431 -17.53 -32.44 -24.62
N PHE A 432 -16.68 -32.80 -23.66
CA PHE A 432 -16.44 -32.06 -22.43
C PHE A 432 -15.01 -31.48 -22.39
N CYS A 433 -14.83 -30.33 -21.74
CA CYS A 433 -13.53 -29.68 -21.60
C CYS A 433 -13.51 -28.82 -20.32
N GLN A 434 -12.58 -29.09 -19.41
CA GLN A 434 -12.42 -28.35 -18.15
C GLN A 434 -10.94 -28.15 -17.81
N ALA A 435 -10.60 -26.93 -17.38
CA ALA A 435 -9.25 -26.52 -17.02
C ALA A 435 -9.17 -26.26 -15.52
N HIS A 436 -8.27 -26.94 -14.81
CA HIS A 436 -8.09 -26.78 -13.36
C HIS A 436 -6.61 -26.64 -12.97
N VAL A 437 -6.32 -25.90 -11.91
CA VAL A 437 -5.00 -25.79 -11.29
C VAL A 437 -4.83 -26.81 -10.17
N THR A 438 -3.64 -27.38 -10.03
CA THR A 438 -3.24 -28.37 -9.04
C THR A 438 -1.74 -28.23 -8.71
N ASP A 439 -1.24 -29.01 -7.76
CA ASP A 439 0.19 -29.19 -7.47
C ASP A 439 0.90 -27.92 -6.92
N PHE A 440 0.18 -27.11 -6.16
CA PHE A 440 0.75 -25.96 -5.43
C PHE A 440 1.75 -26.38 -4.33
N SER A 441 2.66 -25.47 -3.97
CA SER A 441 3.61 -25.69 -2.87
C SER A 441 2.90 -25.94 -1.53
N GLN A 442 3.41 -26.91 -0.77
CA GLN A 442 2.96 -27.23 0.59
C GLN A 442 3.15 -26.06 1.58
N ASP A 443 4.02 -25.08 1.27
CA ASP A 443 4.19 -23.85 2.07
C ASP A 443 2.92 -22.98 2.13
N LEU A 444 1.99 -23.13 1.19
CA LEU A 444 0.80 -22.27 1.05
C LEU A 444 -0.48 -22.86 1.69
N ASP A 445 -0.48 -24.13 2.08
CA ASP A 445 -1.58 -24.83 2.78
C ASP A 445 -2.97 -24.63 2.12
N VAL A 446 -3.04 -24.79 0.80
CA VAL A 446 -4.27 -24.59 0.01
C VAL A 446 -5.17 -25.82 0.12
N ASP A 447 -6.37 -25.72 0.71
CA ASP A 447 -7.34 -26.84 0.73
C ASP A 447 -7.83 -27.12 -0.70
N PRO A 448 -7.63 -28.34 -1.25
CA PRO A 448 -8.12 -28.71 -2.58
C PRO A 448 -9.64 -28.57 -2.77
N LYS A 449 -10.42 -28.44 -1.70
CA LYS A 449 -11.86 -28.16 -1.77
C LYS A 449 -12.18 -26.72 -2.17
N GLU A 450 -11.34 -25.76 -1.80
CA GLU A 450 -11.54 -24.32 -2.06
C GLU A 450 -10.88 -23.88 -3.39
N MET A 451 -10.36 -24.84 -4.16
CA MET A 451 -9.75 -24.65 -5.47
C MET A 451 -10.73 -24.91 -6.61
N ASN A 452 -10.50 -24.27 -7.76
CA ASN A 452 -11.17 -24.50 -9.04
C ASN A 452 -12.70 -24.33 -9.02
N ARG A 453 -13.18 -23.28 -8.35
CA ARG A 453 -14.62 -23.03 -8.16
C ARG A 453 -15.23 -22.19 -9.27
N GLU A 454 -16.51 -22.39 -9.55
CA GLU A 454 -17.26 -21.67 -10.59
C GLU A 454 -17.69 -20.26 -10.15
N THR A 455 -17.68 -19.97 -8.85
CA THR A 455 -17.89 -18.64 -8.27
C THR A 455 -16.68 -18.21 -7.42
N PRO A 456 -16.31 -16.91 -7.39
CA PRO A 456 -15.27 -16.42 -6.49
C PRO A 456 -15.62 -16.64 -5.01
N GLU A 457 -16.89 -16.51 -4.64
CA GLU A 457 -17.42 -16.64 -3.28
C GLU A 457 -17.15 -18.01 -2.66
N GLU A 458 -17.19 -19.08 -3.47
CA GLU A 458 -16.85 -20.45 -3.08
C GLU A 458 -15.35 -20.66 -2.77
N THR A 459 -14.47 -19.70 -3.09
CA THR A 459 -13.03 -19.74 -2.74
C THR A 459 -12.67 -18.79 -1.60
N GLY A 460 -13.67 -18.12 -1.00
CA GLY A 460 -13.46 -17.06 -0.03
C GLY A 460 -13.11 -15.69 -0.63
N ILE A 461 -13.27 -15.49 -1.95
CA ILE A 461 -13.16 -14.17 -2.59
C ILE A 461 -14.53 -13.51 -2.53
N TYR A 462 -14.66 -12.43 -1.75
CA TYR A 462 -15.91 -11.67 -1.62
C TYR A 462 -15.77 -10.21 -2.06
N LEU A 463 -14.52 -9.76 -2.23
CA LEU A 463 -14.18 -8.36 -2.45
C LEU A 463 -13.93 -8.05 -3.93
N LEU A 464 -13.45 -9.03 -4.69
CA LEU A 464 -13.14 -8.91 -6.14
C LEU A 464 -14.22 -9.48 -7.08
N SER A 465 -15.29 -10.09 -6.57
CA SER A 465 -16.22 -10.87 -7.41
C SER A 465 -16.85 -10.09 -8.56
N SER A 466 -17.02 -8.78 -8.41
CA SER A 466 -17.56 -7.88 -9.42
C SER A 466 -16.54 -7.35 -10.43
N SER A 467 -15.23 -7.55 -10.19
CA SER A 467 -14.15 -7.18 -11.12
C SER A 467 -13.49 -8.38 -11.82
N LEU A 468 -13.70 -9.61 -11.34
CA LEU A 468 -13.17 -10.82 -11.97
C LEU A 468 -13.95 -11.20 -13.24
N PRO A 469 -13.28 -11.69 -14.31
CA PRO A 469 -13.96 -12.13 -15.53
C PRO A 469 -14.87 -13.34 -15.29
N GLN A 470 -16.11 -13.28 -15.78
CA GLN A 470 -17.09 -14.36 -15.64
C GLN A 470 -16.70 -15.63 -16.42
N HIS A 471 -17.35 -16.76 -16.09
CA HIS A 471 -17.15 -18.08 -16.72
C HIS A 471 -15.71 -18.63 -16.61
N CYS A 472 -14.97 -18.23 -15.57
CA CYS A 472 -13.70 -18.84 -15.19
C CYS A 472 -13.90 -19.87 -14.06
N LEU A 473 -12.90 -20.72 -13.84
CA LEU A 473 -12.68 -21.37 -12.54
C LEU A 473 -11.65 -20.57 -11.74
N TYR A 474 -11.93 -20.29 -10.46
CA TYR A 474 -11.09 -19.49 -9.57
C TYR A 474 -10.36 -20.34 -8.54
N THR A 475 -9.20 -19.88 -8.08
CA THR A 475 -8.48 -20.41 -6.92
C THR A 475 -7.85 -19.25 -6.14
N ARG A 476 -8.11 -19.19 -4.83
CA ARG A 476 -7.58 -18.15 -3.93
C ARG A 476 -6.34 -18.64 -3.19
N LEU A 477 -5.18 -18.08 -3.51
CA LEU A 477 -3.92 -18.34 -2.83
C LEU A 477 -3.68 -17.29 -1.74
N SER A 478 -3.95 -17.67 -0.48
CA SER A 478 -3.58 -16.86 0.69
C SER A 478 -2.11 -17.08 1.08
N SER A 479 -1.66 -16.41 2.15
CA SER A 479 -0.40 -16.73 2.84
C SER A 479 0.89 -16.61 2.00
N LEU A 480 0.91 -15.81 0.93
CA LEU A 480 2.07 -15.70 0.04
C LEU A 480 3.39 -15.32 0.75
N GLN A 481 3.32 -14.68 1.91
CA GLN A 481 4.50 -14.35 2.72
C GLN A 481 5.28 -15.59 3.21
N LYS A 482 4.62 -16.75 3.27
CA LYS A 482 5.20 -18.04 3.69
C LYS A 482 6.01 -18.72 2.57
N LEU A 483 5.74 -18.39 1.31
CA LEU A 483 6.36 -19.01 0.14
C LEU A 483 7.89 -18.82 0.15
N ARG A 484 8.64 -19.93 0.09
CA ARG A 484 10.11 -19.91 0.18
C ARG A 484 10.81 -19.92 -1.16
N GLU A 485 10.30 -20.72 -2.09
CA GLU A 485 10.84 -20.88 -3.44
C GLU A 485 9.99 -20.10 -4.46
N GLU A 486 10.12 -20.42 -5.75
CA GLU A 486 9.24 -19.89 -6.79
C GLU A 486 7.89 -20.63 -6.79
N LEU A 487 6.80 -19.91 -7.11
CA LEU A 487 5.45 -20.47 -7.18
C LEU A 487 5.29 -21.25 -8.48
N VAL A 488 5.56 -22.55 -8.38
CA VAL A 488 5.28 -23.56 -9.40
C VAL A 488 3.97 -24.26 -9.09
N PHE A 489 3.17 -24.52 -10.13
CA PHE A 489 1.92 -25.31 -10.07
C PHE A 489 1.62 -25.93 -11.44
N THR A 490 0.63 -26.81 -11.51
CA THR A 490 0.21 -27.47 -12.75
C THR A 490 -1.15 -26.96 -13.20
N VAL A 491 -1.28 -26.56 -14.47
CA VAL A 491 -2.58 -26.47 -15.15
C VAL A 491 -2.88 -27.82 -15.80
N CYS A 492 -3.93 -28.47 -15.34
CA CYS A 492 -4.46 -29.71 -15.89
C CYS A 492 -5.69 -29.40 -16.76
N LEU A 493 -5.67 -29.89 -17.99
CA LEU A 493 -6.81 -29.90 -18.91
C LEU A 493 -7.37 -31.31 -18.95
N GLN A 494 -8.65 -31.45 -18.62
CA GLN A 494 -9.42 -32.68 -18.83
C GLN A 494 -10.38 -32.48 -20.01
N GLY A 495 -10.47 -33.45 -20.90
CA GLY A 495 -11.48 -33.47 -21.96
C GLY A 495 -11.90 -34.87 -22.34
N THR A 496 -13.14 -35.01 -22.81
CA THR A 496 -13.70 -36.27 -23.34
C THR A 496 -13.99 -36.14 -24.82
N PHE A 497 -14.10 -37.27 -25.52
CA PHE A 497 -14.46 -37.32 -26.94
C PHE A 497 -15.53 -38.39 -27.18
N PRO A 498 -16.58 -38.14 -28.00
CA PRO A 498 -17.59 -39.15 -28.31
C PRO A 498 -17.04 -40.36 -29.08
N ALA A 499 -15.83 -40.23 -29.66
CA ALA A 499 -15.12 -41.31 -30.35
C ALA A 499 -14.35 -42.26 -29.40
N MET A 500 -14.34 -41.97 -28.09
CA MET A 500 -13.64 -42.74 -27.05
C MET A 500 -14.59 -43.14 -25.91
N ASP A 501 -15.89 -43.32 -26.21
CA ASP A 501 -16.95 -43.63 -25.22
C ASP A 501 -16.99 -42.66 -24.01
N ASP A 502 -16.58 -41.40 -24.24
CA ASP A 502 -16.40 -40.34 -23.24
C ASP A 502 -15.38 -40.62 -22.11
N ASP A 503 -14.42 -41.54 -22.31
CA ASP A 503 -13.26 -41.70 -21.40
C ASP A 503 -12.46 -40.39 -21.29
N PRO A 504 -12.07 -39.96 -20.06
CA PRO A 504 -11.38 -38.69 -19.85
C PRO A 504 -9.90 -38.75 -20.21
N VAL A 505 -9.50 -37.90 -21.16
CA VAL A 505 -8.10 -37.65 -21.51
C VAL A 505 -7.60 -36.43 -20.74
N HIS A 506 -6.38 -36.53 -20.20
CA HIS A 506 -5.75 -35.48 -19.41
C HIS A 506 -4.45 -34.99 -20.06
N TRP A 507 -4.25 -33.67 -20.07
CA TRP A 507 -2.99 -33.01 -20.44
C TRP A 507 -2.57 -32.05 -19.34
N THR A 508 -1.28 -31.97 -19.03
CA THR A 508 -0.76 -31.11 -17.96
C THR A 508 0.31 -30.14 -18.48
N LYS A 509 0.36 -28.95 -17.89
CA LYS A 509 1.45 -27.98 -18.07
C LYS A 509 1.88 -27.42 -16.72
N SER A 510 3.15 -27.63 -16.37
CA SER A 510 3.76 -26.97 -15.22
C SER A 510 4.04 -25.51 -15.56
N ILE A 511 3.55 -24.61 -14.71
CA ILE A 511 3.63 -23.17 -14.79
C ILE A 511 4.50 -22.67 -13.63
N ASN A 512 5.40 -21.73 -13.90
CA ASN A 512 6.18 -21.04 -12.88
C ASN A 512 5.97 -19.52 -13.04
N ILE A 513 5.52 -18.84 -11.98
CA ILE A 513 5.29 -17.39 -11.96
C ILE A 513 6.27 -16.64 -11.04
N GLY A 514 7.40 -17.26 -10.69
CA GLY A 514 8.42 -16.68 -9.82
C GLY A 514 7.89 -16.44 -8.40
N LYS A 515 8.26 -15.32 -7.78
CA LYS A 515 7.73 -14.90 -6.48
C LYS A 515 6.78 -13.70 -6.67
N PRO A 516 5.44 -13.92 -6.74
CA PRO A 516 4.48 -12.83 -6.95
C PRO A 516 4.26 -12.01 -5.67
N LEU A 517 3.92 -10.73 -5.85
CA LEU A 517 3.53 -9.82 -4.77
C LEU A 517 4.54 -9.84 -3.58
N ILE A 518 4.06 -9.91 -2.33
CA ILE A 518 4.92 -9.83 -1.13
C ILE A 518 5.95 -10.97 -1.01
N ALA A 519 5.75 -12.11 -1.69
CA ALA A 519 6.67 -13.25 -1.60
C ALA A 519 8.10 -12.85 -2.01
N ARG A 520 8.24 -11.87 -2.91
CA ARG A 520 9.50 -11.32 -3.40
C ARG A 520 10.30 -10.53 -2.36
N LEU A 521 9.76 -10.27 -1.17
CA LEU A 521 10.46 -9.66 -0.03
C LEU A 521 11.05 -10.68 0.96
N ASP A 522 10.83 -12.00 0.76
CA ASP A 522 11.29 -13.07 1.66
C ASP A 522 10.91 -12.84 3.14
N LEU A 523 9.66 -12.47 3.44
CA LEU A 523 9.21 -12.18 4.82
C LEU A 523 9.31 -13.38 5.79
N HIS A 524 9.50 -14.59 5.28
CA HIS A 524 9.82 -15.80 6.06
C HIS A 524 11.28 -15.87 6.56
N ARG A 525 12.16 -14.93 6.17
CA ARG A 525 13.59 -14.94 6.51
C ARG A 525 13.82 -14.71 8.00
N ALA A 526 14.71 -15.51 8.60
CA ALA A 526 15.18 -15.32 9.98
C ALA A 526 15.70 -13.89 10.21
N MET A 527 15.27 -13.27 11.32
CA MET A 527 15.40 -11.84 11.57
C MET A 527 16.83 -11.29 11.43
N ARG A 528 16.93 -10.08 10.86
CA ARG A 528 18.20 -9.33 10.82
C ARG A 528 18.54 -8.84 12.25
N ARG A 529 19.83 -8.80 12.61
CA ARG A 529 20.31 -8.44 13.97
C ARG A 529 19.93 -7.02 14.47
N ASN A 530 19.42 -6.16 13.58
CA ASN A 530 19.05 -4.77 13.85
C ASN A 530 17.54 -4.52 13.62
N SER A 531 16.70 -5.55 13.79
CA SER A 531 15.24 -5.40 13.69
C SER A 531 14.65 -4.58 14.85
N CYS A 532 13.34 -4.32 14.77
CA CYS A 532 12.51 -3.73 15.83
C CYS A 532 12.58 -4.41 17.22
N LEU A 533 13.31 -5.52 17.39
CA LEU A 533 13.65 -6.09 18.69
C LEU A 533 14.59 -5.20 19.55
N GLN A 534 15.48 -4.39 18.94
CA GLN A 534 16.50 -3.64 19.71
C GLN A 534 15.92 -2.54 20.61
N THR A 535 14.71 -2.05 20.35
CA THR A 535 14.00 -1.10 21.23
C THR A 535 13.28 -1.79 22.40
N CYS A 536 13.17 -3.13 22.38
CA CYS A 536 12.62 -3.96 23.46
C CYS A 536 13.73 -4.72 24.24
N LEU A 537 14.90 -4.09 24.45
CA LEU A 537 15.99 -4.65 25.25
C LEU A 537 15.60 -4.77 26.74
N MET A 538 15.01 -5.90 27.11
CA MET A 538 14.77 -6.27 28.50
C MET A 538 16.07 -6.72 29.17
N PRO A 539 16.34 -6.29 30.42
CA PRO A 539 17.52 -6.73 31.14
C PRO A 539 17.37 -8.20 31.60
N HIS A 540 18.37 -9.01 31.25
CA HIS A 540 18.61 -10.40 31.69
C HIS A 540 17.73 -11.52 31.11
N SER A 541 18.32 -12.27 30.19
CA SER A 541 18.19 -13.74 30.14
C SER A 541 19.61 -14.35 30.22
N PRO A 542 19.85 -15.40 31.03
CA PRO A 542 21.21 -15.86 31.31
C PRO A 542 21.81 -16.70 30.16
N SER A 543 22.86 -16.15 29.55
CA SER A 543 24.06 -16.84 29.03
C SER A 543 23.92 -18.25 28.43
N HIS A 544 23.95 -18.34 27.09
CA HIS A 544 24.51 -19.51 26.38
C HIS A 544 25.32 -19.11 25.14
N SER A 545 26.63 -19.00 25.32
CA SER A 545 27.71 -18.89 24.31
C SER A 545 29.07 -18.92 25.05
N PRO A 546 30.22 -19.26 24.42
CA PRO A 546 30.44 -19.42 22.97
C PRO A 546 31.15 -20.73 22.52
N CYS A 547 30.95 -21.09 21.25
CA CYS A 547 31.80 -21.98 20.43
C CYS A 547 31.73 -21.48 18.98
N HIS A 548 32.77 -21.44 18.13
CA HIS A 548 34.21 -21.65 18.28
C HIS A 548 34.94 -20.75 17.25
N SER A 549 36.21 -20.39 17.52
CA SER A 549 37.22 -20.02 16.51
C SER A 549 38.63 -20.36 17.04
N PRO A 550 39.60 -20.76 16.20
CA PRO A 550 40.83 -21.40 16.66
C PRO A 550 41.98 -20.43 16.99
N GLY A 551 42.77 -20.77 18.00
CA GLY A 551 44.04 -20.16 18.39
C GLY A 551 44.89 -21.17 19.19
N PRO A 552 46.24 -21.13 19.13
CA PRO A 552 47.05 -22.30 19.46
C PRO A 552 47.46 -22.46 20.94
N GLU A 553 47.73 -23.72 21.28
CA GLU A 553 48.67 -24.25 22.29
C GLU A 553 48.97 -23.42 23.56
N HIS A 554 48.61 -23.99 24.73
CA HIS A 554 49.64 -24.57 25.61
C HIS A 554 49.09 -25.59 26.63
N ARG A 555 49.94 -26.56 27.00
CA ARG A 555 49.66 -27.61 28.00
C ARG A 555 49.53 -27.04 29.43
N LEU A 556 48.67 -27.63 30.27
CA LEU A 556 49.05 -28.47 31.43
C LEU A 556 47.83 -28.92 32.29
N GLN A 557 47.71 -30.24 32.50
CA GLN A 557 47.50 -30.99 33.76
C GLN A 557 46.46 -30.51 34.81
N LEU A 558 45.38 -31.29 35.06
CA LEU A 558 45.27 -32.45 36.00
C LEU A 558 45.29 -32.03 37.49
N HIS A 559 44.25 -32.23 38.32
CA HIS A 559 43.75 -33.54 38.80
C HIS A 559 42.48 -33.40 39.69
N HIS A 560 41.63 -34.44 39.72
CA HIS A 560 40.81 -34.91 40.86
C HIS A 560 39.73 -34.00 41.53
N ALA A 561 38.72 -34.53 42.26
CA ALA A 561 38.02 -35.83 42.22
C ALA A 561 36.85 -35.89 43.23
N LEU A 562 35.76 -36.60 42.87
CA LEU A 562 34.80 -37.28 43.78
C LEU A 562 33.98 -36.35 44.73
N HIS A 563 32.91 -36.75 45.43
CA HIS A 563 32.15 -38.02 45.55
C HIS A 563 30.68 -37.68 45.97
N GLN A 564 29.69 -38.51 45.58
CA GLN A 564 28.47 -38.97 46.34
C GLN A 564 27.60 -38.00 47.20
N ALA A 565 26.35 -38.31 47.60
CA ALA A 565 25.22 -39.12 47.09
C ALA A 565 24.04 -39.02 48.09
N GLN A 566 22.83 -39.49 47.70
CA GLN A 566 21.68 -39.87 48.57
C GLN A 566 20.96 -38.72 49.33
N ASP A 567 19.66 -38.49 49.14
CA ASP A 567 18.46 -39.28 49.54
C ASP A 567 18.09 -39.18 51.03
N TYR A 568 16.87 -38.66 51.32
CA TYR A 568 15.82 -39.33 52.12
C TYR A 568 14.50 -38.53 52.10
N SER A 569 13.44 -39.03 52.74
CA SER A 569 12.04 -38.73 52.34
C SER A 569 11.06 -38.41 53.49
N ARG A 570 9.95 -37.75 53.13
CA ARG A 570 8.63 -37.66 53.83
C ARG A 570 8.55 -36.86 55.15
N LEU A 571 7.48 -36.05 55.27
CA LEU A 571 6.48 -36.15 56.36
C LEU A 571 5.24 -35.28 56.11
N SER A 572 4.09 -35.72 56.63
CA SER A 572 2.77 -35.04 56.73
C SER A 572 1.96 -35.83 57.80
N PRO A 573 0.92 -35.30 58.48
CA PRO A 573 -0.46 -35.26 57.90
C PRO A 573 -1.49 -34.26 58.55
N GLN A 574 -2.77 -34.36 58.14
CA GLN A 574 -4.02 -33.86 58.81
C GLN A 574 -4.25 -32.31 58.85
N HIS A 575 -5.45 -31.70 58.84
CA HIS A 575 -6.87 -31.98 58.44
C HIS A 575 -7.66 -30.64 58.66
N HIS A 576 -8.90 -30.32 58.23
CA HIS A 576 -10.05 -30.93 57.50
C HIS A 576 -10.58 -29.88 56.47
N TYR A 577 -11.15 -30.18 55.29
CA TYR A 577 -12.41 -30.86 54.89
C TYR A 577 -13.67 -29.96 54.81
N LEU A 578 -14.07 -29.54 53.59
CA LEU A 578 -15.45 -29.63 53.07
C LEU A 578 -15.47 -29.43 51.54
N ASP A 579 -16.10 -30.36 50.82
CA ASP A 579 -16.37 -30.30 49.37
C ASP A 579 -17.59 -29.42 49.05
N VAL A 580 -17.62 -28.84 47.84
CA VAL A 580 -18.63 -29.14 46.79
C VAL A 580 -18.00 -28.81 45.42
N TYR A 581 -18.16 -29.71 44.45
CA TYR A 581 -17.89 -29.50 43.03
C TYR A 581 -19.12 -28.92 42.33
N GLU A 582 -18.96 -27.96 41.41
CA GLU A 582 -19.90 -27.84 40.28
C GLU A 582 -19.22 -27.29 39.01
N ARG A 583 -19.83 -27.56 37.85
CA ARG A 583 -19.34 -27.17 36.52
C ARG A 583 -19.96 -25.84 36.09
N LEU A 584 -19.21 -25.06 35.31
CA LEU A 584 -19.80 -24.09 34.38
C LEU A 584 -19.34 -24.40 32.95
N GLN A 585 -20.29 -24.80 32.12
CA GLN A 585 -20.14 -24.82 30.66
C GLN A 585 -20.46 -23.42 30.09
N GLY A 586 -19.98 -23.13 28.88
CA GLY A 586 -20.24 -21.85 28.22
C GLY A 586 -21.73 -21.63 27.91
N ALA A 587 -22.15 -20.36 27.92
CA ALA A 587 -23.53 -19.96 27.66
C ALA A 587 -23.68 -19.30 26.28
N VAL A 588 -24.43 -19.94 25.38
CA VAL A 588 -24.99 -19.28 24.19
C VAL A 588 -26.27 -18.57 24.63
N GLY A 589 -26.32 -17.25 24.52
CA GLY A 589 -27.43 -16.42 25.00
C GLY A 589 -28.63 -16.44 24.05
N GLY A 590 -29.56 -17.38 24.24
CA GLY A 590 -30.80 -17.44 23.46
C GLY A 590 -31.99 -17.93 24.30
N CYS A 591 -32.76 -17.00 24.87
CA CYS A 591 -34.07 -17.26 25.45
C CYS A 591 -35.05 -16.15 25.06
N GLY A 592 -36.13 -16.55 24.39
CA GLY A 592 -37.41 -15.86 24.51
C GLY A 592 -38.38 -16.80 25.21
N ASP A 593 -39.33 -16.24 25.97
CA ASP A 593 -40.58 -16.95 26.26
C ASP A 593 -41.73 -15.93 26.36
N SER A 594 -42.96 -16.44 26.41
CA SER A 594 -44.14 -15.82 25.84
C SER A 594 -45.16 -15.30 26.86
N CYS A 595 -45.85 -14.22 26.49
CA CYS A 595 -47.16 -13.84 27.00
C CYS A 595 -48.05 -13.38 25.83
N TYR A 596 -49.36 -13.57 25.97
CA TYR A 596 -50.33 -13.59 24.87
C TYR A 596 -51.12 -12.28 24.67
N GLU A 597 -51.70 -12.13 23.47
CA GLU A 597 -52.77 -11.19 23.04
C GLU A 597 -52.48 -9.68 23.14
N ASN A 598 -52.49 -8.94 22.02
CA ASN A 598 -53.74 -8.64 21.31
C ASN A 598 -53.56 -8.37 19.79
N LEU A 599 -54.63 -8.54 19.02
CA LEU A 599 -54.66 -8.21 17.59
C LEU A 599 -55.21 -6.79 17.35
N SER A 600 -54.52 -5.99 16.53
CA SER A 600 -55.16 -4.89 15.79
C SER A 600 -54.43 -4.56 14.48
N GLN A 601 -55.24 -4.43 13.42
CA GLN A 601 -54.89 -4.28 12.02
C GLN A 601 -54.14 -2.96 11.71
N CYS A 602 -53.18 -2.96 10.77
CA CYS A 602 -53.38 -2.30 9.46
C CYS A 602 -52.19 -2.40 8.46
N ARG A 603 -52.53 -2.86 7.24
CA ARG A 603 -52.06 -2.41 5.90
C ARG A 603 -50.56 -2.33 5.53
N ASN A 604 -50.23 -3.08 4.47
CA ASN A 604 -49.26 -2.68 3.45
C ASN A 604 -49.75 -1.44 2.68
N GLU A 605 -48.83 -0.60 2.19
CA GLU A 605 -48.56 -0.32 0.76
C GLU A 605 -47.42 0.72 0.62
N PRO A 606 -46.66 0.77 -0.50
CA PRO A 606 -45.42 1.56 -0.64
C PRO A 606 -45.62 2.91 -1.34
N MET A 607 -44.62 3.82 -1.27
CA MET A 607 -44.51 4.95 -2.21
C MET A 607 -43.08 5.34 -2.61
N TYR A 608 -42.82 5.20 -3.91
CA TYR A 608 -42.14 6.12 -4.84
C TYR A 608 -40.65 6.50 -4.68
N ASP A 609 -39.90 6.14 -5.73
CA ASP A 609 -38.82 6.94 -6.30
C ASP A 609 -39.20 8.40 -6.57
N SER A 610 -38.20 9.28 -6.59
CA SER A 610 -38.30 10.59 -7.24
C SER A 610 -36.94 11.03 -7.77
N ALA A 611 -36.76 10.95 -9.09
CA ALA A 611 -35.54 11.36 -9.76
C ALA A 611 -35.43 12.90 -9.82
N GLY A 612 -34.28 13.43 -9.41
CA GLY A 612 -33.90 14.84 -9.56
C GLY A 612 -32.43 14.96 -9.93
N GLY A 613 -32.13 15.06 -11.22
CA GLY A 613 -30.76 14.97 -11.73
C GLY A 613 -29.97 16.28 -11.66
N LEU A 614 -28.67 16.19 -11.35
CA LEU A 614 -27.69 17.27 -11.52
C LEU A 614 -26.42 16.77 -12.23
N SER A 615 -26.18 17.35 -13.40
CA SER A 615 -24.89 17.50 -14.12
C SER A 615 -23.77 16.48 -13.84
N SER A 616 -23.59 15.52 -14.74
CA SER A 616 -22.39 14.67 -14.78
C SER A 616 -21.14 15.46 -15.19
N SER A 617 -20.09 15.38 -14.38
CA SER A 617 -18.71 15.75 -14.77
C SER A 617 -17.96 14.50 -15.24
N PRO A 618 -17.30 14.50 -16.42
CA PRO A 618 -16.65 13.32 -16.95
C PRO A 618 -15.26 13.08 -16.33
N GLY A 619 -14.92 11.80 -16.13
CA GLY A 619 -13.51 11.36 -16.14
C GLY A 619 -12.66 11.69 -14.91
N ARG A 620 -12.97 11.07 -13.76
CA ARG A 620 -11.90 10.46 -12.96
C ARG A 620 -11.96 8.95 -13.19
N LEU A 621 -10.98 8.42 -13.90
CA LEU A 621 -10.75 6.98 -13.96
C LEU A 621 -10.32 6.55 -12.57
N SER A 622 -11.20 5.86 -11.86
CA SER A 622 -10.78 4.95 -10.80
C SER A 622 -9.81 3.95 -11.40
N ILE A 623 -8.67 3.73 -10.74
CA ILE A 623 -7.87 2.52 -10.93
C ILE A 623 -8.31 1.59 -9.82
N PRO A 624 -9.19 0.60 -10.07
CA PRO A 624 -9.30 -0.53 -9.17
C PRO A 624 -7.95 -1.26 -9.19
N ILE A 625 -7.58 -1.77 -8.02
CA ILE A 625 -7.02 -3.11 -7.80
C ILE A 625 -6.36 -3.75 -9.03
N GLU A 626 -5.05 -3.89 -8.92
CA GLU A 626 -4.22 -4.52 -9.94
C GLU A 626 -4.73 -5.94 -10.26
N ALA A 627 -5.03 -6.12 -11.54
CA ALA A 627 -5.23 -7.36 -12.25
C ALA A 627 -4.67 -7.14 -13.66
N SER A 628 -4.27 -8.21 -14.36
CA SER A 628 -3.76 -8.08 -15.73
C SER A 628 -4.76 -7.35 -16.65
N ASP A 629 -4.28 -6.48 -17.55
CA ASP A 629 -5.08 -5.59 -18.43
C ASP A 629 -6.20 -6.31 -19.22
N ASP A 630 -6.00 -7.60 -19.43
CA ASP A 630 -6.82 -8.63 -20.06
C ASP A 630 -8.30 -8.74 -19.65
N ILE A 631 -8.74 -8.14 -18.53
CA ILE A 631 -10.17 -8.16 -18.13
C ILE A 631 -11.05 -7.56 -19.23
N ASN A 632 -10.62 -6.43 -19.80
CA ASN A 632 -11.35 -5.74 -20.87
C ASN A 632 -11.40 -6.59 -22.16
N GLU A 633 -10.35 -7.37 -22.44
CA GLU A 633 -10.35 -8.32 -23.56
C GLU A 633 -11.35 -9.46 -23.33
N LEU A 634 -11.38 -10.07 -22.16
CA LEU A 634 -12.28 -11.20 -21.87
C LEU A 634 -13.76 -10.79 -21.97
N HIS A 635 -14.11 -9.61 -21.45
CA HIS A 635 -15.45 -9.03 -21.63
C HIS A 635 -15.77 -8.76 -23.12
N THR A 636 -14.79 -8.32 -23.90
CA THR A 636 -14.93 -8.07 -25.35
C THR A 636 -15.08 -9.38 -26.14
N VAL A 637 -14.33 -10.42 -25.81
CA VAL A 637 -14.44 -11.76 -26.41
C VAL A 637 -15.83 -12.37 -26.14
N PHE A 638 -16.36 -12.21 -24.92
CA PHE A 638 -17.71 -12.65 -24.59
C PHE A 638 -18.80 -11.89 -25.37
N ILE A 639 -18.69 -10.56 -25.48
CA ILE A 639 -19.63 -9.77 -26.30
C ILE A 639 -19.58 -10.19 -27.78
N ASN A 640 -18.39 -10.46 -28.32
CA ASN A 640 -18.21 -10.91 -29.69
C ASN A 640 -18.74 -12.35 -29.91
N SER A 641 -18.62 -13.25 -28.93
CA SER A 641 -19.17 -14.61 -29.03
C SER A 641 -20.70 -14.63 -29.03
N LEU A 642 -21.34 -13.73 -28.27
CA LEU A 642 -22.80 -13.52 -28.30
C LEU A 642 -23.29 -12.96 -29.64
N GLN A 643 -22.50 -12.09 -30.29
CA GLN A 643 -22.85 -11.56 -31.63
C GLN A 643 -22.74 -12.60 -32.76
N LEU A 644 -21.97 -13.68 -32.55
CA LEU A 644 -21.81 -14.77 -33.51
C LEU A 644 -22.94 -15.83 -33.49
N GLN A 645 -23.96 -15.68 -32.62
CA GLN A 645 -25.15 -16.55 -32.59
C GLN A 645 -26.40 -15.97 -33.27
N GLN A 646 -26.27 -14.96 -34.13
CA GLN A 646 -27.35 -14.48 -35.00
C GLN A 646 -27.00 -14.55 -36.50
N GLN A 647 -26.95 -15.76 -37.04
CA GLN A 647 -27.18 -16.04 -38.47
C GLN A 647 -27.61 -17.48 -38.71
#